data_AF-A0A350Y9V9-F1
#
_entry.id   AF-A0A350Y9V9-F1
#
_cell.length_a   1.000
_cell.length_b   1.000
_cell.length_c   1.000
_cell.angle_alpha   90.00
_cell.angle_beta   90.00
_cell.angle_gamma   90.00
#
_symmetry.space_group_name_H-M   'P 1'
#
loop_
_entity.id
_entity.type
_entity.pdbx_description
1 polymer ?
#
loop_
_entity_poly.entity_id
_entity_poly.type
_entity_poly.pdbx_seq_one_letter_code
_entity_poly.pdbx_strand_id
1 'polypeptide(L)'
;MRQPRVLVITSCTGEKRYKPKNQLTLEDFKNSARLQKRHEKLAQFLYPAGQMYTGVQHLRVMEGVQLLRQSLGREAIHLAILSAGYGLISEDKTIVPYEVTFNTMKGYEVNEWAKFLGISQAFERAIVGYDLVFILLGENYLRAAFGSPRSGWLRLPVENSSNQTFIFLASHLSANYIPDLAAKTFVLPLSNADAKHYRYGLVGLKGFLFKRFAECVVREEALLQKVYDEPEVFVQIVDTEPVQLELSLGLPEVKLSTKLVKKPKIGKSEDKELIPIPNLDAAPNLHFGMHYFIPEWDDRVDPRYDFLRDAMTPGRDPYEDDIYAHQIYYSPNYNGILVSKGIVERSKKKKIQIEEVGIHKFIRFSGSVMGDCGAFGYIKEEVPPYNTEEILEYYQRIGFDYGVSIDHLIVGSFAESGVREKRYELTISNAEEFIQKHQAGAYKFTPIGAVQGWNPESYAQAVKAYIEMGYEYIGLGGLARTPTQEILEILKAIHPHLTPNTRMHLFGVGRLNAVPVFRHLGVTSFDSASPLRKAWLDSAANYHTIDGKTYAAIRIPKVDGSGVRIKRLLEAGVSDRETLNRLEKNALHTLREFDAGRVSLESTLDVLLALDELLELPRNGKVNPQEKARRLGRHAQMYRELLEEQPWKKCDCVICQEIGIEVVIFRGNDRNRRRGFHNTYIFYKRFNALLKGRRY
;
A
#
# COMPACT_ATOMS: atom_id res chain seq x y z
N MET A 1 34.14 -10.24 26.47
CA MET A 1 34.36 -10.60 25.05
C MET A 1 34.38 -9.29 24.25
N ARG A 2 35.27 -9.18 23.25
CA ARG A 2 35.31 -8.01 22.37
C ARG A 2 34.08 -8.05 21.46
N GLN A 3 33.30 -6.98 21.42
CA GLN A 3 32.14 -6.91 20.53
C GLN A 3 32.57 -6.83 19.06
N PRO A 4 31.81 -7.46 18.15
CA PRO A 4 32.16 -7.49 16.73
C PRO A 4 32.01 -6.08 16.13
N ARG A 5 33.03 -5.64 15.39
CA ARG A 5 32.96 -4.39 14.63
C ARG A 5 32.10 -4.60 13.39
N VAL A 6 31.09 -3.76 13.22
CA VAL A 6 30.08 -3.88 12.16
C VAL A 6 30.37 -2.93 11.01
N LEU A 7 30.32 -3.44 9.78
CA LEU A 7 30.27 -2.64 8.56
C LEU A 7 28.95 -2.85 7.84
N VAL A 8 28.30 -1.76 7.46
CA VAL A 8 27.10 -1.77 6.62
C VAL A 8 27.45 -1.21 5.26
N ILE A 9 27.17 -1.95 4.20
CA ILE A 9 27.36 -1.52 2.81
C ILE A 9 25.99 -1.40 2.13
N THR A 10 25.59 -0.18 1.80
CA THR A 10 24.31 0.12 1.14
C THR A 10 24.52 0.77 -0.23
N SER A 11 23.51 0.76 -1.10
CA SER A 11 23.57 1.42 -2.41
C SER A 11 23.17 2.90 -2.31
N CYS A 12 23.73 3.73 -3.17
CA CYS A 12 23.24 5.10 -3.37
C CYS A 12 21.77 5.13 -3.81
N THR A 13 21.06 6.21 -3.50
CA THR A 13 19.66 6.40 -3.91
C THR A 13 19.53 7.47 -4.99
N GLY A 14 18.50 7.33 -5.84
CA GLY A 14 18.15 8.36 -6.83
C GLY A 14 17.75 9.66 -6.15
N GLU A 15 16.92 9.53 -5.10
CA GLU A 15 16.54 10.64 -4.23
C GLU A 15 17.74 11.19 -3.46
N LYS A 16 17.93 12.52 -3.56
CA LYS A 16 18.99 13.28 -2.90
C LYS A 16 18.39 14.54 -2.29
N ARG A 17 19.05 15.07 -1.26
CA ARG A 17 18.66 16.29 -0.53
C ARG A 17 18.53 17.50 -1.44
N TYR A 18 19.45 17.63 -2.40
CA TYR A 18 19.44 18.69 -3.40
C TYR A 18 19.25 18.08 -4.79
N LYS A 19 18.36 18.67 -5.59
CA LYS A 19 18.08 18.27 -6.98
C LYS A 19 18.14 19.48 -7.94
N PRO A 20 19.30 20.14 -8.09
CA PRO A 20 19.44 21.25 -9.03
C PRO A 20 19.27 20.74 -10.48
N LYS A 21 18.90 21.59 -11.43
CA LYS A 21 18.73 21.14 -12.84
C LYS A 21 20.04 20.70 -13.50
N ASN A 22 21.18 21.17 -13.00
CA ASN A 22 22.52 20.89 -13.52
C ASN A 22 23.28 19.86 -12.65
N GLN A 23 22.67 18.73 -12.30
CA GLN A 23 23.37 17.64 -11.58
C GLN A 23 24.49 17.02 -12.41
N LEU A 24 25.51 16.45 -11.77
CA LEU A 24 26.54 15.69 -12.49
C LEU A 24 25.91 14.49 -13.21
N THR A 25 26.39 14.21 -14.40
CA THR A 25 25.94 13.14 -15.30
C THR A 25 27.09 12.16 -15.51
N LEU A 26 26.80 11.01 -16.13
CA LEU A 26 27.82 10.00 -16.43
C LEU A 26 29.02 10.56 -17.21
N GLU A 27 28.77 11.47 -18.16
CA GLU A 27 29.82 12.11 -18.97
C GLU A 27 30.75 13.00 -18.14
N ASP A 28 30.27 13.54 -17.02
CA ASP A 28 31.11 14.34 -16.14
C ASP A 28 32.11 13.45 -15.39
N PHE A 29 31.70 12.25 -14.98
CA PHE A 29 32.58 11.30 -14.29
C PHE A 29 33.61 10.62 -15.21
N LYS A 30 33.39 10.59 -16.53
CA LYS A 30 34.35 10.04 -17.49
C LYS A 30 35.59 10.93 -17.70
N ASN A 31 35.52 12.22 -17.35
CA ASN A 31 36.59 13.19 -17.58
C ASN A 31 36.90 13.97 -16.31
N SER A 32 38.05 13.72 -15.70
CA SER A 32 38.44 14.31 -14.41
C SER A 32 38.49 15.85 -14.42
N ALA A 33 38.95 16.47 -15.51
CA ALA A 33 39.00 17.93 -15.62
C ALA A 33 37.59 18.54 -15.70
N ARG A 34 36.68 17.87 -16.43
CA ARG A 34 35.27 18.24 -16.50
C ARG A 34 34.57 18.05 -15.17
N LEU A 35 34.82 16.93 -14.48
CA LEU A 35 34.29 16.62 -13.17
C LEU A 35 34.63 17.73 -12.17
N GLN A 36 35.90 18.14 -12.10
CA GLN A 36 36.37 19.16 -11.18
C GLN A 36 35.68 20.52 -11.42
N LYS A 37 35.69 21.01 -12.66
CA LYS A 37 35.02 22.28 -13.03
C LYS A 37 33.53 22.26 -12.72
N ARG A 38 32.87 21.12 -12.89
CA ARG A 38 31.44 20.98 -12.61
C ARG A 38 31.13 20.77 -11.14
N HIS A 39 32.04 20.14 -10.41
CA HIS A 39 31.96 20.02 -8.96
C HIS A 39 32.04 21.40 -8.30
N GLU A 40 32.95 22.27 -8.74
CA GLU A 40 33.06 23.67 -8.28
C GLU A 40 31.77 24.45 -8.50
N LYS A 41 31.13 24.30 -9.66
CA LYS A 41 29.83 24.93 -9.96
C LYS A 41 28.68 24.45 -9.07
N LEU A 42 28.82 23.28 -8.45
CA LEU A 42 27.84 22.67 -7.55
C LEU A 42 28.26 22.75 -6.08
N ALA A 43 29.31 23.51 -5.74
CA ALA A 43 29.87 23.57 -4.40
C ALA A 43 28.84 24.00 -3.33
N GLN A 44 27.87 24.84 -3.68
CA GLN A 44 26.77 25.22 -2.78
C GLN A 44 25.87 24.05 -2.35
N PHE A 45 25.88 22.94 -3.10
CA PHE A 45 25.12 21.73 -2.80
C PHE A 45 26.01 20.62 -2.23
N LEU A 46 27.26 20.93 -1.87
CA LEU A 46 28.19 19.97 -1.30
C LEU A 46 27.68 19.48 0.07
N TYR A 47 27.57 18.18 0.25
CA TYR A 47 27.04 17.61 1.49
C TYR A 47 27.62 16.21 1.77
N PRO A 48 27.77 15.78 3.04
CA PRO A 48 28.20 14.42 3.37
C PRO A 48 27.29 13.36 2.74
N ALA A 49 27.86 12.30 2.17
CA ALA A 49 27.12 11.26 1.48
C ALA A 49 26.02 10.62 2.35
N GLY A 50 26.29 10.41 3.64
CA GLY A 50 25.33 9.87 4.61
C GLY A 50 24.07 10.71 4.77
N GLN A 51 24.15 12.01 4.47
CA GLN A 51 23.01 12.93 4.55
C GLN A 51 22.55 13.49 3.19
N MET A 52 23.31 13.22 2.13
CA MET A 52 22.96 13.59 0.75
C MET A 52 21.84 12.69 0.22
N TYR A 53 21.91 11.38 0.47
CA TYR A 53 20.91 10.43 -0.02
C TYR A 53 19.66 10.43 0.85
N THR A 54 18.48 10.47 0.22
CA THR A 54 17.18 10.58 0.92
C THR A 54 16.19 9.50 0.53
N GLY A 55 16.63 8.47 -0.21
CA GLY A 55 15.76 7.36 -0.56
C GLY A 55 15.41 6.46 0.64
N VAL A 56 14.24 5.82 0.58
CA VAL A 56 13.65 5.07 1.71
C VAL A 56 14.59 4.00 2.29
N GLN A 57 15.31 3.24 1.47
CA GLN A 57 16.29 2.27 1.97
C GLN A 57 17.39 2.95 2.79
N HIS A 58 17.96 4.04 2.26
CA HIS A 58 19.05 4.78 2.92
C HIS A 58 18.61 5.34 4.25
N LEU A 59 17.43 5.98 4.31
CA LEU A 59 16.89 6.54 5.55
C LEU A 59 16.73 5.47 6.64
N ARG A 60 16.21 4.28 6.31
CA ARG A 60 16.08 3.19 7.29
C ARG A 60 17.41 2.60 7.73
N VAL A 61 18.38 2.50 6.83
CA VAL A 61 19.76 2.12 7.20
C VAL A 61 20.35 3.14 8.17
N MET A 62 20.21 4.44 7.89
CA MET A 62 20.71 5.50 8.77
C MET A 62 20.05 5.46 10.15
N GLU A 63 18.74 5.22 10.24
CA GLU A 63 18.05 5.02 11.51
C GLU A 63 18.66 3.84 12.30
N GLY A 64 18.84 2.67 11.67
CA GLY A 64 19.46 1.51 12.32
C GLY A 64 20.91 1.75 12.75
N VAL A 65 21.70 2.43 11.91
CA VAL A 65 23.09 2.79 12.23
C VAL A 65 23.13 3.76 13.41
N GLN A 66 22.27 4.78 13.44
CA GLN A 66 22.19 5.74 14.55
C GLN A 66 21.81 5.06 15.86
N LEU A 67 20.81 4.16 15.85
CA LEU A 67 20.42 3.37 17.02
C LEU A 67 21.59 2.58 17.59
N LEU A 68 22.32 1.85 16.73
CA LEU A 68 23.49 1.08 17.17
C LEU A 68 24.63 1.98 17.65
N ARG A 69 24.88 3.14 17.03
CA ARG A 69 25.92 4.08 17.50
C ARG A 69 25.59 4.71 18.84
N GLN A 70 24.31 4.98 19.09
CA GLN A 70 23.86 5.49 20.39
C GLN A 70 24.07 4.46 21.51
N SER A 71 23.90 3.17 21.21
CA SER A 71 24.05 2.09 22.19
C SER A 71 25.49 1.59 22.35
N LEU A 72 26.24 1.45 21.26
CA LEU A 72 27.54 0.76 21.20
C LEU A 72 28.73 1.70 20.91
N GLY A 73 28.44 2.98 20.64
CA GLY A 73 29.43 3.97 20.22
C GLY A 73 29.67 4.02 18.71
N ARG A 74 30.23 5.14 18.23
CA ARG A 74 30.45 5.39 16.79
C ARG A 74 31.41 4.38 16.15
N GLU A 75 32.41 3.92 16.89
CA GLU A 75 33.45 3.00 16.40
C GLU A 75 32.97 1.55 16.21
N ALA A 76 31.84 1.20 16.82
CA ALA A 76 31.26 -0.14 16.72
C ALA A 76 30.60 -0.40 15.36
N ILE A 77 30.11 0.65 14.68
CA ILE A 77 29.42 0.52 13.39
C ILE A 77 29.74 1.62 12.39
N HIS A 78 30.16 1.19 11.21
CA HIS A 78 30.49 2.06 10.08
C HIS A 78 29.57 1.81 8.89
N LEU A 79 29.37 2.86 8.08
CA LEU A 79 28.57 2.81 6.87
C LEU A 79 29.42 3.17 5.65
N ALA A 80 29.40 2.28 4.65
CA ALA A 80 29.91 2.55 3.31
C ALA A 80 28.75 2.55 2.31
N ILE A 81 28.82 3.45 1.33
CA ILE A 81 27.78 3.66 0.33
C ILE A 81 28.38 3.39 -1.05
N LEU A 82 27.83 2.41 -1.76
CA LEU A 82 28.20 2.11 -3.13
C LEU A 82 27.48 3.05 -4.10
N SER A 83 28.23 4.01 -4.63
CA SER A 83 27.78 5.07 -5.53
C SER A 83 28.11 4.76 -6.98
N ALA A 84 27.12 4.91 -7.87
CA ALA A 84 27.34 4.78 -9.31
C ALA A 84 28.13 5.95 -9.93
N GLY A 85 28.32 7.04 -9.19
CA GLY A 85 29.20 8.14 -9.60
C GLY A 85 30.57 8.11 -8.92
N TYR A 86 30.60 7.82 -7.61
CA TYR A 86 31.78 8.02 -6.77
C TYR A 86 32.46 6.72 -6.30
N GLY A 87 31.99 5.55 -6.74
CA GLY A 87 32.47 4.25 -6.27
C GLY A 87 32.00 3.95 -4.83
N LEU A 88 32.75 3.12 -4.11
CA LEU A 88 32.48 2.85 -2.70
C LEU A 88 33.04 3.99 -1.83
N ILE A 89 32.16 4.69 -1.11
CA ILE A 89 32.51 5.88 -0.33
C ILE A 89 32.05 5.77 1.12
N SER A 90 32.75 6.44 2.05
CA SER A 90 32.27 6.58 3.43
C SER A 90 31.08 7.55 3.49
N GLU A 91 30.28 7.44 4.56
CA GLU A 91 29.17 8.37 4.81
C GLU A 91 29.63 9.83 4.98
N ASP A 92 30.86 10.06 5.46
CA ASP A 92 31.40 11.39 5.72
C ASP A 92 31.99 12.04 4.45
N LYS A 93 32.20 11.28 3.37
CA LYS A 93 32.71 11.82 2.10
C LYS A 93 31.71 12.83 1.55
N THR A 94 32.15 14.07 1.37
CA THR A 94 31.34 15.11 0.77
C THR A 94 31.21 14.89 -0.73
N ILE A 95 29.97 15.01 -1.23
CA ILE A 95 29.61 14.82 -2.62
C ILE A 95 28.66 15.92 -3.07
N VAL A 96 28.59 16.16 -4.38
CA VAL A 96 27.56 17.02 -4.99
C VAL A 96 26.47 16.18 -5.66
N PRO A 97 25.28 16.74 -5.93
CA PRO A 97 24.19 16.02 -6.60
C PRO A 97 24.58 15.52 -8.00
N TYR A 98 24.16 14.29 -8.30
CA TYR A 98 24.43 13.62 -9.57
C TYR A 98 23.28 12.70 -9.97
N GLU A 99 23.13 12.45 -11.26
CA GLU A 99 22.12 11.57 -11.87
C GLU A 99 22.82 10.46 -12.65
N VAL A 100 23.31 9.46 -11.91
CA VAL A 100 23.94 8.24 -12.45
C VAL A 100 23.46 7.06 -11.62
N THR A 101 23.07 5.97 -12.28
CA THR A 101 22.68 4.71 -11.61
C THR A 101 23.14 3.51 -12.43
N PHE A 102 23.55 2.44 -11.74
CA PHE A 102 23.83 1.16 -12.41
C PHE A 102 22.56 0.51 -12.98
N ASN A 103 21.37 0.90 -12.51
CA ASN A 103 20.12 0.25 -12.93
C ASN A 103 19.66 0.61 -14.35
N THR A 104 20.22 1.67 -14.94
CA THR A 104 19.96 2.04 -16.35
C THR A 104 21.02 1.49 -17.30
N MET A 105 22.08 0.85 -16.77
CA MET A 105 23.19 0.31 -17.55
C MET A 105 22.93 -1.16 -17.91
N LYS A 106 23.38 -1.57 -19.09
CA LYS A 106 23.46 -2.99 -19.43
C LYS A 106 24.55 -3.66 -18.60
N GLY A 107 24.44 -4.97 -18.47
CA GLY A 107 25.37 -5.75 -17.66
C GLY A 107 26.85 -5.54 -17.93
N TYR A 108 27.26 -5.52 -19.20
CA TYR A 108 28.67 -5.29 -19.55
C TYR A 108 29.11 -3.85 -19.22
N GLU A 109 28.20 -2.88 -19.34
CA GLU A 109 28.47 -1.46 -19.00
C GLU A 109 28.66 -1.29 -17.50
N VAL A 110 27.88 -2.00 -16.66
CA VAL A 110 28.07 -2.05 -15.21
C VAL A 110 29.47 -2.56 -14.87
N ASN A 111 29.93 -3.62 -15.54
CA ASN A 111 31.25 -4.21 -15.28
C ASN A 111 32.38 -3.23 -15.63
N GLU A 112 32.37 -2.66 -16.84
CA GLU A 112 33.38 -1.70 -17.29
C GLU A 112 33.39 -0.44 -16.42
N TRP A 113 32.20 0.06 -16.08
CA TRP A 113 32.06 1.23 -15.22
C TRP A 113 32.52 0.97 -13.79
N ALA A 114 32.24 -0.23 -13.24
CA ALA A 114 32.71 -0.62 -11.92
C ALA A 114 34.23 -0.76 -11.85
N LYS A 115 34.86 -1.26 -12.92
CA LYS A 115 36.31 -1.31 -13.08
C LYS A 115 36.91 0.09 -13.14
N PHE A 116 36.30 0.99 -13.93
CA PHE A 116 36.71 2.39 -14.00
C PHE A 116 36.66 3.07 -12.62
N LEU A 117 35.64 2.79 -11.82
CA LEU A 117 35.50 3.32 -10.45
C LEU A 117 36.34 2.59 -9.39
N GLY A 118 37.03 1.50 -9.74
CA GLY A 118 37.83 0.71 -8.80
C GLY A 118 37.02 0.11 -7.65
N ILE A 119 35.76 -0.27 -7.91
CA ILE A 119 34.80 -0.66 -6.85
C ILE A 119 35.26 -1.92 -6.11
N SER A 120 35.72 -2.95 -6.82
CA SER A 120 36.12 -4.22 -6.19
C SER A 120 37.31 -4.04 -5.25
N GLN A 121 38.36 -3.31 -5.68
CA GLN A 121 39.51 -3.03 -4.80
C GLN A 121 39.13 -2.14 -3.61
N ALA A 122 38.19 -1.20 -3.80
CA ALA A 122 37.67 -0.39 -2.70
C ALA A 122 36.86 -1.23 -1.70
N PHE A 123 36.11 -2.21 -2.19
CA PHE A 123 35.35 -3.15 -1.37
C PHE A 123 36.28 -4.02 -0.51
N GLU A 124 37.29 -4.64 -1.12
CA GLU A 124 38.33 -5.43 -0.42
C GLU A 124 38.98 -4.63 0.71
N ARG A 125 39.39 -3.39 0.44
CA ARG A 125 39.96 -2.52 1.48
C ARG A 125 38.96 -2.14 2.58
N ALA A 126 37.69 -1.94 2.24
CA ALA A 126 36.67 -1.48 3.17
C ALA A 126 36.28 -2.54 4.20
N ILE A 127 36.30 -3.83 3.83
CA ILE A 127 35.89 -4.92 4.72
C ILE A 127 36.98 -5.32 5.73
N VAL A 128 38.24 -4.91 5.52
CA VAL A 128 39.35 -5.24 6.41
C VAL A 128 39.14 -4.60 7.80
N GLY A 129 39.28 -5.41 8.85
CA GLY A 129 39.17 -4.95 10.24
C GLY A 129 37.74 -4.88 10.79
N TYR A 130 36.76 -5.43 10.07
CA TYR A 130 35.39 -5.62 10.53
C TYR A 130 35.08 -7.10 10.72
N ASP A 131 34.34 -7.43 11.77
CA ASP A 131 34.01 -8.80 12.14
C ASP A 131 32.67 -9.22 11.50
N LEU A 132 31.69 -8.30 11.45
CA LEU A 132 30.36 -8.52 10.90
C LEU A 132 30.04 -7.53 9.77
N VAL A 133 29.72 -8.02 8.57
CA VAL A 133 29.50 -7.18 7.38
C VAL A 133 28.10 -7.40 6.80
N PHE A 134 27.28 -6.35 6.80
CA PHE A 134 25.95 -6.33 6.18
C PHE A 134 26.01 -5.76 4.77
N ILE A 135 25.49 -6.51 3.78
CA ILE A 135 25.45 -6.10 2.37
C ILE A 135 24.00 -5.90 1.92
N LEU A 136 23.61 -4.65 1.70
CA LEU A 136 22.25 -4.22 1.32
C LEU A 136 22.18 -3.76 -0.15
N LEU A 137 22.84 -4.48 -1.05
CA LEU A 137 23.00 -4.09 -2.46
C LEU A 137 22.00 -4.79 -3.38
N GLY A 138 21.47 -4.04 -4.35
CA GLY A 138 20.64 -4.57 -5.44
C GLY A 138 21.47 -5.34 -6.49
N GLU A 139 20.81 -5.97 -7.46
CA GLU A 139 21.43 -6.84 -8.46
C GLU A 139 22.62 -6.19 -9.19
N ASN A 140 22.42 -5.04 -9.85
CA ASN A 140 23.48 -4.36 -10.58
C ASN A 140 24.58 -3.81 -9.67
N TYR A 141 24.28 -3.56 -8.40
CA TYR A 141 25.25 -3.08 -7.41
C TYR A 141 26.10 -4.24 -6.85
N LEU A 142 25.52 -5.43 -6.65
CA LEU A 142 26.28 -6.65 -6.36
C LEU A 142 27.16 -7.03 -7.54
N ARG A 143 26.63 -6.93 -8.77
CA ARG A 143 27.42 -7.12 -9.99
C ARG A 143 28.60 -6.15 -10.07
N ALA A 144 28.39 -4.86 -9.74
CA ALA A 144 29.47 -3.89 -9.69
C ALA A 144 30.51 -4.22 -8.60
N ALA A 145 30.10 -4.80 -7.48
CA ALA A 145 31.01 -5.19 -6.40
C ALA A 145 31.82 -6.47 -6.72
N PHE A 146 31.16 -7.50 -7.25
CA PHE A 146 31.68 -8.87 -7.31
C PHE A 146 31.85 -9.45 -8.73
N GLY A 147 31.43 -8.75 -9.78
CA GLY A 147 31.45 -9.23 -11.15
C GLY A 147 30.26 -10.15 -11.49
N SER A 148 30.31 -10.87 -12.63
CA SER A 148 29.21 -11.70 -13.15
C SER A 148 29.71 -13.08 -13.60
N PRO A 149 29.14 -14.20 -13.12
CA PRO A 149 29.57 -15.55 -13.50
C PRO A 149 29.33 -15.88 -14.98
N ARG A 150 28.31 -15.28 -15.61
CA ARG A 150 27.86 -15.63 -16.97
C ARG A 150 28.62 -14.94 -18.10
N SER A 151 29.47 -13.98 -17.79
CA SER A 151 30.12 -13.15 -18.83
C SER A 151 31.54 -13.63 -19.19
N GLY A 152 32.02 -14.77 -18.67
CA GLY A 152 33.41 -15.22 -18.87
C GLY A 152 34.44 -14.32 -18.17
N TRP A 153 33.97 -13.38 -17.34
CA TRP A 153 34.81 -12.53 -16.51
C TRP A 153 35.04 -13.23 -15.17
N LEU A 154 36.32 -13.40 -14.83
CA LEU A 154 36.81 -13.96 -13.58
C LEU A 154 36.04 -13.33 -12.39
N ARG A 155 35.49 -14.16 -11.49
CA ARG A 155 35.11 -13.69 -10.15
C ARG A 155 36.39 -13.10 -9.55
N LEU A 156 36.44 -11.78 -9.35
CA LEU A 156 37.56 -11.20 -8.63
C LEU A 156 37.47 -11.72 -7.19
N PRO A 157 38.54 -12.34 -6.66
CA PRO A 157 38.50 -12.87 -5.32
C PRO A 157 38.40 -11.70 -4.35
N VAL A 158 37.30 -11.60 -3.63
CA VAL A 158 37.24 -10.74 -2.45
C VAL A 158 37.93 -11.53 -1.34
N GLU A 159 39.20 -11.21 -1.08
CA GLU A 159 39.93 -11.82 0.03
C GLU A 159 39.26 -11.44 1.35
N ASN A 160 38.90 -12.46 2.14
CA ASN A 160 38.27 -12.27 3.43
C ASN A 160 38.71 -13.36 4.42
N SER A 161 38.57 -13.08 5.70
CA SER A 161 39.00 -13.99 6.76
C SER A 161 37.89 -14.97 7.15
N SER A 162 38.26 -16.20 7.50
CA SER A 162 37.33 -17.19 8.07
C SER A 162 36.70 -16.73 9.39
N ASN A 163 37.29 -15.72 10.04
CA ASN A 163 36.79 -15.12 11.27
C ASN A 163 35.80 -13.97 11.03
N GLN A 164 35.42 -13.71 9.79
CA GLN A 164 34.37 -12.73 9.47
C GLN A 164 33.02 -13.42 9.25
N THR A 165 31.97 -12.64 9.40
CA THR A 165 30.59 -13.04 9.11
C THR A 165 29.95 -12.04 8.15
N PHE A 166 29.39 -12.53 7.05
CA PHE A 166 28.71 -11.72 6.03
C PHE A 166 27.21 -12.02 6.00
N ILE A 167 26.40 -10.96 6.00
CA ILE A 167 24.94 -11.06 5.89
C ILE A 167 24.47 -10.28 4.66
N PHE A 168 23.96 -11.01 3.67
CA PHE A 168 23.47 -10.43 2.42
C PHE A 168 21.95 -10.30 2.43
N LEU A 169 21.45 -9.07 2.24
CA LEU A 169 20.04 -8.78 2.02
C LEU A 169 19.84 -8.55 0.51
N ALA A 170 19.63 -9.64 -0.21
CA ALA A 170 19.64 -9.67 -1.67
C ALA A 170 18.40 -10.37 -2.22
N SER A 171 18.01 -10.06 -3.47
CA SER A 171 16.94 -10.85 -4.09
C SER A 171 17.43 -12.26 -4.45
N HIS A 172 16.52 -13.22 -4.64
CA HIS A 172 16.87 -14.56 -5.09
C HIS A 172 17.72 -14.57 -6.37
N LEU A 173 17.46 -13.66 -7.32
CA LEU A 173 18.25 -13.53 -8.55
C LEU A 173 19.62 -12.93 -8.27
N SER A 174 19.68 -11.98 -7.33
CA SER A 174 20.88 -11.28 -6.92
C SER A 174 21.86 -12.17 -6.15
N ALA A 175 21.39 -13.25 -5.53
CA ALA A 175 22.23 -14.23 -4.82
C ALA A 175 23.26 -14.91 -5.74
N ASN A 176 22.99 -15.02 -7.04
CA ASN A 176 23.94 -15.59 -8.01
C ASN A 176 25.21 -14.74 -8.20
N TYR A 177 25.19 -13.48 -7.78
CA TYR A 177 26.34 -12.57 -7.83
C TYR A 177 27.20 -12.62 -6.56
N ILE A 178 26.77 -13.36 -5.54
CA ILE A 178 27.54 -13.53 -4.30
C ILE A 178 28.66 -14.55 -4.58
N PRO A 179 29.93 -14.18 -4.37
CA PRO A 179 31.04 -15.11 -4.54
C PRO A 179 31.08 -16.13 -3.41
N ASP A 180 31.77 -17.25 -3.63
CA ASP A 180 32.12 -18.17 -2.54
C ASP A 180 33.21 -17.50 -1.70
N LEU A 181 32.91 -17.28 -0.43
CA LEU A 181 33.70 -16.52 0.52
C LEU A 181 34.30 -17.47 1.57
N ALA A 182 35.51 -17.19 2.06
CA ALA A 182 36.10 -17.98 3.16
C ALA A 182 35.41 -17.72 4.52
N ALA A 183 34.78 -16.54 4.66
CA ALA A 183 33.97 -16.15 5.82
C ALA A 183 32.63 -16.90 5.92
N LYS A 184 32.08 -16.95 7.14
CA LYS A 184 30.70 -17.39 7.38
C LYS A 184 29.76 -16.48 6.58
N THR A 185 28.93 -17.06 5.73
CA THR A 185 28.07 -16.28 4.82
C THR A 185 26.61 -16.71 4.95
N PHE A 186 25.75 -15.74 5.24
CA PHE A 186 24.31 -15.92 5.26
C PHE A 186 23.64 -15.00 4.25
N VAL A 187 22.69 -15.54 3.48
CA VAL A 187 21.93 -14.78 2.49
C VAL A 187 20.47 -14.85 2.89
N LEU A 188 19.89 -13.69 3.23
CA LEU A 188 18.45 -13.55 3.38
C LEU A 188 17.85 -13.18 2.03
N PRO A 189 17.20 -14.12 1.32
CA PRO A 189 16.58 -13.81 0.05
C PRO A 189 15.34 -12.94 0.27
N LEU A 190 15.28 -11.81 -0.44
CA LEU A 190 14.17 -10.87 -0.37
C LEU A 190 13.36 -10.84 -1.65
N SER A 191 12.05 -10.92 -1.51
CA SER A 191 11.08 -10.94 -2.59
C SER A 191 9.86 -10.07 -2.28
N ASN A 192 8.95 -9.95 -3.24
CA ASN A 192 7.63 -9.36 -2.99
C ASN A 192 6.79 -10.15 -1.97
N ALA A 193 7.09 -11.43 -1.75
CA ALA A 193 6.47 -12.21 -0.68
C ALA A 193 6.96 -11.74 0.69
N ASP A 194 8.26 -11.48 0.81
CA ASP A 194 8.88 -11.00 2.06
C ASP A 194 8.47 -9.56 2.35
N ALA A 195 8.41 -8.70 1.32
CA ALA A 195 7.81 -7.37 1.43
C ALA A 195 6.37 -7.44 1.99
N LYS A 196 5.58 -8.44 1.58
CA LYS A 196 4.24 -8.67 2.11
C LYS A 196 4.26 -9.27 3.52
N HIS A 197 5.19 -10.20 3.79
CA HIS A 197 5.37 -10.84 5.10
C HIS A 197 5.70 -9.79 6.17
N TYR A 198 6.69 -8.94 5.89
CA TYR A 198 7.08 -7.81 6.74
C TYR A 198 6.17 -6.59 6.60
N ARG A 199 5.15 -6.63 5.72
CA ARG A 199 4.25 -5.50 5.41
C ARG A 199 5.00 -4.20 5.05
N TYR A 200 6.16 -4.30 4.39
CA TYR A 200 6.92 -3.14 3.91
C TYR A 200 6.95 -3.03 2.39
N GLY A 201 7.23 -1.83 1.88
CA GLY A 201 7.54 -1.63 0.46
C GLY A 201 8.89 -2.29 0.09
N LEU A 202 8.92 -3.01 -1.02
CA LEU A 202 10.12 -3.73 -1.49
C LEU A 202 11.36 -2.81 -1.61
N VAL A 203 11.16 -1.57 -2.09
CA VAL A 203 12.23 -0.59 -2.32
C VAL A 203 13.00 -0.24 -1.03
N GLY A 204 12.35 -0.29 0.14
CA GLY A 204 12.99 0.03 1.42
C GLY A 204 13.25 -1.18 2.32
N LEU A 205 12.84 -2.38 1.90
CA LEU A 205 12.79 -3.57 2.76
C LEU A 205 14.15 -3.92 3.39
N LYS A 206 15.23 -3.79 2.63
CA LYS A 206 16.58 -4.09 3.12
C LYS A 206 16.96 -3.21 4.31
N GLY A 207 16.78 -1.89 4.15
CA GLY A 207 17.07 -0.93 5.21
C GLY A 207 16.16 -1.11 6.41
N PHE A 208 14.89 -1.46 6.18
CA PHE A 208 13.95 -1.78 7.25
C PHE A 208 14.37 -2.99 8.08
N LEU A 209 14.76 -4.11 7.44
CA LEU A 209 15.18 -5.31 8.15
C LEU A 209 16.47 -5.07 8.96
N PHE A 210 17.41 -4.31 8.40
CA PHE A 210 18.59 -3.88 9.15
C PHE A 210 18.23 -3.00 10.36
N LYS A 211 17.29 -2.06 10.21
CA LYS A 211 16.78 -1.26 11.33
C LYS A 211 16.14 -2.14 12.41
N ARG A 212 15.29 -3.11 12.05
CA ARG A 212 14.70 -4.04 13.02
C ARG A 212 15.76 -4.80 13.81
N PHE A 213 16.78 -5.29 13.11
CA PHE A 213 17.91 -5.94 13.76
C PHE A 213 18.60 -5.00 14.76
N ALA A 214 18.86 -3.75 14.36
CA ALA A 214 19.42 -2.74 15.27
C ALA A 214 18.53 -2.52 16.50
N GLU A 215 17.21 -2.38 16.33
CA GLU A 215 16.26 -2.24 17.45
C GLU A 215 16.30 -3.42 18.42
N CYS A 216 16.43 -4.65 17.91
CA CYS A 216 16.55 -5.85 18.73
C CYS A 216 17.90 -5.88 19.48
N VAL A 217 19.01 -5.56 18.81
CA VAL A 217 20.34 -5.51 19.44
C VAL A 217 20.43 -4.46 20.54
N VAL A 218 19.79 -3.29 20.37
CA VAL A 218 19.73 -2.26 21.43
C VAL A 218 18.98 -2.77 22.67
N ARG A 219 18.01 -3.67 22.51
CA ARG A 219 17.27 -4.29 23.62
C ARG A 219 18.04 -5.44 24.27
N GLU A 220 18.72 -6.25 23.46
CA GLU A 220 19.53 -7.38 23.90
C GLU A 220 20.87 -7.38 23.14
N GLU A 221 21.87 -6.74 23.72
CA GLU A 221 23.20 -6.55 23.10
C GLU A 221 23.89 -7.87 22.74
N ALA A 222 23.59 -8.95 23.48
CA ALA A 222 24.08 -10.30 23.20
C ALA A 222 23.64 -10.83 21.82
N LEU A 223 22.56 -10.30 21.22
CA LEU A 223 22.11 -10.68 19.88
C LEU A 223 23.13 -10.33 18.80
N LEU A 224 23.93 -9.28 19.00
CA LEU A 224 24.97 -8.89 18.04
C LEU A 224 26.07 -9.97 17.95
N GLN A 225 26.51 -10.46 19.11
CA GLN A 225 27.49 -11.55 19.19
C GLN A 225 26.89 -12.85 18.64
N LYS A 226 25.63 -13.17 18.99
CA LYS A 226 24.93 -14.35 18.45
C LYS A 226 24.84 -14.34 16.92
N VAL A 227 24.53 -13.20 16.30
CA VAL A 227 24.48 -13.09 14.83
C VAL A 227 25.86 -13.16 14.18
N TYR A 228 26.91 -12.71 14.86
CA TYR A 228 28.28 -12.91 14.40
C TYR A 228 28.68 -14.40 14.45
N ASP A 229 28.32 -15.11 15.51
CA ASP A 229 28.67 -16.53 15.68
C ASP A 229 27.81 -17.45 14.79
N GLU A 230 26.51 -17.18 14.72
CA GLU A 230 25.45 -17.94 14.02
C GLU A 230 24.58 -17.00 13.16
N PRO A 231 24.98 -16.68 11.92
CA PRO A 231 24.32 -15.65 11.12
C PRO A 231 22.87 -15.98 10.72
N GLU A 232 22.45 -17.23 10.76
CA GLU A 232 21.06 -17.67 10.54
C GLU A 232 20.09 -17.10 11.60
N VAL A 233 20.59 -16.82 12.80
CA VAL A 233 19.82 -16.20 13.90
C VAL A 233 19.29 -14.83 13.50
N PHE A 234 19.94 -14.14 12.54
CA PHE A 234 19.45 -12.88 11.99
C PHE A 234 17.99 -12.96 11.56
N VAL A 235 17.57 -14.04 10.89
CA VAL A 235 16.18 -14.23 10.46
C VAL A 235 15.25 -14.30 11.64
N GLN A 236 15.60 -15.08 12.65
CA GLN A 236 14.78 -15.24 13.85
C GLN A 236 14.60 -13.91 14.58
N ILE A 237 15.65 -13.09 14.64
CA ILE A 237 15.60 -11.75 15.25
C ILE A 237 14.64 -10.85 14.48
N VAL A 238 14.75 -10.79 13.15
CA VAL A 238 13.89 -9.93 12.32
C VAL A 238 12.49 -10.51 12.09
N ASP A 239 12.26 -11.80 12.38
CA ASP A 239 10.99 -12.53 12.25
C ASP A 239 10.20 -12.64 13.56
N THR A 240 10.74 -12.16 14.69
CA THR A 240 9.95 -11.97 15.93
C THR A 240 8.68 -11.17 15.63
N GLU A 241 7.57 -11.47 16.32
CA GLU A 241 6.18 -11.07 16.00
C GLU A 241 6.05 -9.73 15.26
N PRO A 242 5.13 -9.65 14.27
CA PRO A 242 5.14 -8.61 13.26
C PRO A 242 5.02 -7.23 13.91
N VAL A 243 6.15 -6.54 14.03
CA VAL A 243 6.15 -5.09 14.19
C VAL A 243 5.50 -4.57 12.92
N GLN A 244 4.26 -4.14 13.12
CA GLN A 244 3.34 -3.65 12.13
C GLN A 244 3.99 -2.48 11.38
N LEU A 245 4.48 -2.73 10.18
CA LEU A 245 4.80 -1.65 9.23
C LEU A 245 3.53 -1.09 8.59
N GLU A 246 2.61 -0.69 9.45
CA GLU A 246 1.58 0.26 9.15
C GLU A 246 1.90 1.51 9.94
N LEU A 247 2.89 2.27 9.47
CA LEU A 247 3.12 3.60 10.00
C LEU A 247 3.24 3.69 11.55
N SER A 248 3.43 2.64 12.37
CA SER A 248 3.65 2.64 13.84
C SER A 248 2.68 3.44 14.75
N LEU A 249 1.38 3.14 14.73
CA LEU A 249 0.34 3.76 15.59
C LEU A 249 0.28 3.07 16.94
N GLY A 250 1.14 3.49 17.87
CA GLY A 250 1.27 2.84 19.18
C GLY A 250 0.01 2.98 20.04
N LEU A 251 -0.56 1.84 20.44
CA LEU A 251 -1.40 1.71 21.64
C LEU A 251 -0.95 0.48 22.45
N PRO A 252 -1.21 0.44 23.78
CA PRO A 252 -0.56 -0.48 24.71
C PRO A 252 -1.10 -1.91 24.64
N GLU A 253 -0.22 -2.87 24.94
CA GLU A 253 -0.49 -4.31 24.95
C GLU A 253 -1.59 -4.72 25.94
N VAL A 254 -2.66 -5.34 25.43
CA VAL A 254 -3.55 -6.19 26.24
C VAL A 254 -3.04 -7.62 26.16
N LYS A 255 -2.56 -8.14 27.30
CA LYS A 255 -2.15 -9.54 27.44
C LYS A 255 -3.33 -10.46 27.13
N LEU A 256 -3.17 -11.33 26.13
CA LEU A 256 -4.09 -12.44 25.89
C LEU A 256 -3.37 -13.79 25.95
N SER A 257 -3.95 -14.63 26.79
CA SER A 257 -3.51 -15.96 27.18
C SER A 257 -3.36 -16.94 26.01
N THR A 258 -2.45 -17.87 26.22
CA THR A 258 -2.15 -19.08 25.46
C THR A 258 -3.38 -19.96 25.17
N LYS A 259 -3.67 -20.25 23.89
CA LYS A 259 -3.73 -21.60 23.27
C LYS A 259 -4.65 -21.72 22.04
N LEU A 260 -4.20 -22.64 21.16
CA LEU A 260 -4.86 -23.40 20.09
C LEU A 260 -4.81 -22.86 18.65
N VAL A 261 -3.94 -23.52 17.88
CA VAL A 261 -3.82 -23.55 16.41
C VAL A 261 -5.20 -23.73 15.76
N LYS A 262 -5.68 -22.72 15.02
CA LYS A 262 -6.90 -22.82 14.19
C LYS A 262 -6.55 -23.21 12.75
N LYS A 263 -7.28 -24.20 12.22
CA LYS A 263 -7.30 -24.59 10.79
C LYS A 263 -7.60 -23.39 9.86
N PRO A 264 -7.10 -23.38 8.61
CA PRO A 264 -7.35 -22.28 7.69
C PRO A 264 -8.81 -22.27 7.22
N LYS A 265 -9.50 -21.13 7.39
CA LYS A 265 -10.90 -20.92 6.98
C LYS A 265 -10.99 -20.62 5.48
N ILE A 266 -11.67 -21.48 4.71
CA ILE A 266 -12.05 -21.31 3.31
C ILE A 266 -13.50 -20.80 3.30
N GLY A 267 -13.81 -19.77 2.50
CA GLY A 267 -15.13 -19.14 2.44
C GLY A 267 -15.54 -18.45 3.74
N LYS A 268 -15.25 -17.15 3.90
CA LYS A 268 -15.87 -16.36 4.98
C LYS A 268 -17.19 -15.79 4.46
N SER A 269 -18.29 -16.14 5.12
CA SER A 269 -19.41 -15.22 5.20
C SER A 269 -18.91 -13.94 5.87
N GLU A 270 -19.22 -12.78 5.28
CA GLU A 270 -19.00 -11.49 5.93
C GLU A 270 -19.95 -11.26 7.11
N ASP A 271 -20.92 -12.16 7.34
CA ASP A 271 -21.74 -12.19 8.55
C ASP A 271 -20.93 -12.77 9.70
N LYS A 272 -20.07 -11.91 10.24
CA LYS A 272 -19.98 -11.86 11.69
C LYS A 272 -21.38 -11.47 12.17
N GLU A 273 -21.90 -12.17 13.18
CA GLU A 273 -23.13 -11.78 13.87
C GLU A 273 -23.16 -10.26 14.11
N LEU A 274 -24.34 -9.67 13.94
CA LEU A 274 -24.55 -8.25 14.21
C LEU A 274 -24.05 -7.94 15.61
N ILE A 275 -23.28 -6.87 15.73
CA ILE A 275 -22.75 -6.46 17.02
C ILE A 275 -23.93 -6.02 17.89
N PRO A 276 -24.07 -6.54 19.13
CA PRO A 276 -25.15 -6.16 20.02
C PRO A 276 -25.18 -4.66 20.29
N ILE A 277 -26.37 -4.10 20.32
CA ILE A 277 -26.60 -2.72 20.74
C ILE A 277 -26.37 -2.66 22.26
N PRO A 278 -25.55 -1.73 22.78
CA PRO A 278 -25.32 -1.58 24.21
C PRO A 278 -26.61 -1.17 24.92
N ASN A 279 -26.70 -1.44 26.23
CA ASN A 279 -27.80 -0.98 27.07
C ASN A 279 -27.64 0.52 27.38
N LEU A 280 -27.85 1.34 26.37
CA LEU A 280 -27.85 2.81 26.40
C LEU A 280 -29.05 3.28 25.58
N ASP A 281 -29.63 4.43 25.95
CA ASP A 281 -30.64 5.07 25.12
C ASP A 281 -30.08 5.38 23.73
N ALA A 282 -30.95 5.43 22.72
CA ALA A 282 -30.52 5.79 21.38
C ALA A 282 -30.10 7.27 21.32
N ALA A 283 -29.07 7.56 20.53
CA ALA A 283 -28.56 8.92 20.39
C ALA A 283 -29.65 9.89 19.91
N PRO A 284 -29.67 11.15 20.38
CA PRO A 284 -30.73 12.12 20.07
C PRO A 284 -30.83 12.47 18.58
N ASN A 285 -29.76 12.24 17.82
CA ASN A 285 -29.64 12.48 16.38
C ASN A 285 -30.04 11.27 15.51
N LEU A 286 -30.62 10.21 16.09
CA LEU A 286 -31.01 8.98 15.37
C LEU A 286 -31.95 9.22 14.18
N HIS A 287 -32.72 10.31 14.21
CA HIS A 287 -33.70 10.67 13.19
C HIS A 287 -33.07 11.05 11.84
N PHE A 288 -31.78 11.41 11.78
CA PHE A 288 -31.07 11.65 10.52
C PHE A 288 -30.90 10.39 9.67
N GLY A 289 -31.06 9.19 10.26
CA GLY A 289 -30.71 7.94 9.59
C GLY A 289 -29.19 7.79 9.45
N MET A 290 -28.75 7.04 8.45
CA MET A 290 -27.33 6.86 8.16
C MET A 290 -27.08 6.89 6.65
N HIS A 291 -26.06 7.63 6.20
CA HIS A 291 -25.71 7.75 4.79
C HIS A 291 -24.36 7.14 4.44
N TYR A 292 -24.29 6.47 3.29
CA TYR A 292 -23.07 5.87 2.75
C TYR A 292 -22.46 6.76 1.65
N PHE A 293 -21.19 7.14 1.81
CA PHE A 293 -20.40 7.85 0.82
C PHE A 293 -19.37 6.92 0.16
N ILE A 294 -19.23 6.98 -1.16
CA ILE A 294 -18.15 6.30 -1.88
C ILE A 294 -16.99 7.28 -2.13
N PRO A 295 -15.74 6.94 -1.75
CA PRO A 295 -14.57 7.72 -2.17
C PRO A 295 -14.32 7.59 -3.67
N GLU A 296 -14.06 8.69 -4.36
CA GLU A 296 -13.85 8.76 -5.82
C GLU A 296 -12.38 8.67 -6.23
N TRP A 297 -12.04 7.72 -7.11
CA TRP A 297 -10.68 7.47 -7.60
C TRP A 297 -10.60 7.32 -9.14
N ASP A 298 -11.44 8.03 -9.88
CA ASP A 298 -11.61 7.87 -11.34
C ASP A 298 -12.12 6.46 -11.71
N ASP A 299 -13.05 5.95 -10.90
CA ASP A 299 -13.63 4.63 -11.06
C ASP A 299 -14.70 4.62 -12.17
N ARG A 300 -14.24 4.48 -13.42
CA ARG A 300 -15.09 4.39 -14.63
C ARG A 300 -14.83 3.11 -15.44
N VAL A 301 -15.79 2.76 -16.28
CA VAL A 301 -15.72 1.60 -17.20
C VAL A 301 -16.22 1.97 -18.59
N ASP A 302 -15.70 1.31 -19.61
CA ASP A 302 -16.11 1.51 -21.00
C ASP A 302 -17.47 0.81 -21.23
N PRO A 303 -18.58 1.53 -21.47
CA PRO A 303 -19.90 0.93 -21.63
C PRO A 303 -20.00 -0.04 -22.81
N ARG A 304 -19.13 0.10 -23.82
CA ARG A 304 -19.12 -0.71 -25.05
C ARG A 304 -17.94 -1.69 -25.10
N TYR A 305 -17.37 -2.01 -23.95
CA TYR A 305 -16.27 -2.96 -23.82
C TYR A 305 -16.60 -4.32 -24.49
N ASP A 306 -15.77 -4.75 -25.44
CA ASP A 306 -15.93 -6.05 -26.12
C ASP A 306 -15.36 -7.14 -25.21
N PHE A 307 -16.22 -7.84 -24.47
CA PHE A 307 -15.81 -8.93 -23.59
C PHE A 307 -15.26 -10.14 -24.36
N LEU A 308 -15.71 -10.37 -25.59
CA LEU A 308 -15.28 -11.52 -26.41
C LEU A 308 -13.85 -11.34 -26.91
N ARG A 309 -13.55 -10.15 -27.47
CA ARG A 309 -12.21 -9.78 -27.95
C ARG A 309 -11.33 -9.16 -26.88
N ASP A 310 -11.91 -8.87 -25.71
CA ASP A 310 -11.23 -8.33 -24.55
C ASP A 310 -10.59 -6.95 -24.83
N ALA A 311 -11.33 -6.12 -25.57
CA ALA A 311 -10.88 -4.88 -26.19
C ALA A 311 -11.72 -3.67 -25.76
N MET A 312 -11.04 -2.54 -25.60
CA MET A 312 -11.66 -1.23 -25.39
C MET A 312 -12.25 -0.71 -26.71
N THR A 313 -13.26 0.14 -26.61
CA THR A 313 -13.79 0.91 -27.74
C THR A 313 -12.68 1.75 -28.39
N PRO A 314 -12.39 1.56 -29.69
CA PRO A 314 -11.37 2.33 -30.38
C PRO A 314 -11.67 3.84 -30.36
N GLY A 315 -10.66 4.66 -30.12
CA GLY A 315 -10.77 6.12 -30.16
C GLY A 315 -11.51 6.77 -28.98
N ARG A 316 -11.89 5.99 -27.95
CA ARG A 316 -12.58 6.53 -26.77
C ARG A 316 -11.72 7.49 -25.96
N ASP A 317 -12.34 8.53 -25.41
CA ASP A 317 -11.79 9.32 -24.32
C ASP A 317 -12.25 8.72 -22.96
N PRO A 318 -11.32 8.27 -22.08
CA PRO A 318 -11.68 7.64 -20.81
C PRO A 318 -12.44 8.51 -19.80
N TYR A 319 -12.55 9.80 -20.03
CA TYR A 319 -13.35 10.68 -19.18
C TYR A 319 -14.72 10.95 -19.82
N GLU A 320 -14.76 11.27 -21.11
CA GLU A 320 -16.02 11.58 -21.81
C GLU A 320 -16.88 10.33 -22.05
N ASP A 321 -16.27 9.22 -22.47
CA ASP A 321 -16.99 8.02 -22.93
C ASP A 321 -17.20 6.95 -21.84
N ASP A 322 -16.31 6.87 -20.85
CA ASP A 322 -16.44 5.87 -19.78
C ASP A 322 -17.46 6.32 -18.73
N ILE A 323 -18.22 5.39 -18.17
CA ILE A 323 -19.31 5.67 -17.25
C ILE A 323 -19.00 5.24 -15.81
N TYR A 324 -19.57 5.97 -14.86
CA TYR A 324 -19.49 5.67 -13.43
C TYR A 324 -20.54 4.63 -12.99
N ALA A 325 -20.35 4.06 -11.79
CA ALA A 325 -21.33 3.15 -11.19
C ALA A 325 -22.75 3.73 -11.13
N HIS A 326 -22.90 5.00 -10.71
CA HIS A 326 -24.19 5.67 -10.59
C HIS A 326 -24.84 6.01 -11.94
N GLN A 327 -24.13 5.80 -13.06
CA GLN A 327 -24.69 5.92 -14.41
C GLN A 327 -25.11 4.55 -14.98
N ILE A 328 -24.64 3.44 -14.41
CA ILE A 328 -25.01 2.07 -14.82
C ILE A 328 -26.33 1.65 -14.19
N TYR A 329 -26.53 1.98 -12.91
CA TYR A 329 -27.74 1.61 -12.17
C TYR A 329 -28.83 2.68 -12.32
N TYR A 330 -30.10 2.25 -12.32
CA TYR A 330 -31.26 3.16 -12.35
C TYR A 330 -31.25 4.19 -11.23
N SER A 331 -30.79 3.79 -10.04
CA SER A 331 -30.55 4.67 -8.90
C SER A 331 -29.11 4.48 -8.40
N PRO A 332 -28.44 5.53 -7.91
CA PRO A 332 -27.12 5.42 -7.31
C PRO A 332 -27.08 4.38 -6.18
N ASN A 333 -25.98 3.62 -6.12
CA ASN A 333 -25.74 2.60 -5.10
C ASN A 333 -24.92 3.14 -3.90
N TYR A 334 -25.12 4.41 -3.60
CA TYR A 334 -24.57 5.17 -2.46
C TYR A 334 -25.32 6.50 -2.34
N ASN A 335 -25.30 7.11 -1.16
CA ASN A 335 -25.99 8.38 -0.91
C ASN A 335 -25.18 9.60 -1.36
N GLY A 336 -23.85 9.50 -1.37
CA GLY A 336 -22.97 10.59 -1.76
C GLY A 336 -21.60 10.13 -2.22
N ILE A 337 -20.79 11.06 -2.70
CA ILE A 337 -19.43 10.83 -3.16
C ILE A 337 -18.46 11.69 -2.32
N LEU A 338 -17.34 11.11 -1.89
CA LEU A 338 -16.25 11.84 -1.24
C LEU A 338 -15.10 12.03 -2.23
N VAL A 339 -14.66 13.26 -2.43
CA VAL A 339 -13.58 13.62 -3.35
C VAL A 339 -12.50 14.39 -2.60
N SER A 340 -11.27 13.88 -2.63
CA SER A 340 -10.15 14.59 -2.01
C SER A 340 -9.49 15.58 -2.95
N LYS A 341 -9.07 16.72 -2.39
CA LYS A 341 -8.27 17.73 -3.10
C LYS A 341 -7.02 17.11 -3.75
N GLY A 342 -6.34 16.20 -3.05
CA GLY A 342 -5.19 15.47 -3.58
C GLY A 342 -5.48 14.66 -4.86
N ILE A 343 -6.70 14.12 -5.01
CA ILE A 343 -7.11 13.42 -6.24
C ILE A 343 -7.45 14.39 -7.38
N VAL A 344 -8.04 15.54 -7.05
CA VAL A 344 -8.31 16.60 -8.03
C VAL A 344 -7.01 17.19 -8.57
N GLU A 345 -6.03 17.45 -7.70
CA GLU A 345 -4.78 18.13 -8.05
C GLU A 345 -3.73 17.20 -8.69
N ARG A 346 -3.99 15.89 -8.74
CA ARG A 346 -3.07 14.91 -9.35
C ARG A 346 -2.82 15.16 -10.85
N SER A 347 -3.77 15.78 -11.54
CA SER A 347 -3.65 16.12 -12.96
C SER A 347 -4.08 17.56 -13.20
N LYS A 348 -3.20 18.35 -13.85
CA LYS A 348 -3.50 19.75 -14.21
C LYS A 348 -4.72 19.85 -15.12
N LYS A 349 -4.86 18.94 -16.10
CA LYS A 349 -6.02 18.88 -17.00
C LYS A 349 -7.30 18.64 -16.22
N LYS A 350 -7.28 17.68 -15.28
CA LYS A 350 -8.42 17.35 -14.42
C LYS A 350 -8.83 18.54 -13.54
N LYS A 351 -7.86 19.18 -12.90
CA LYS A 351 -8.10 20.36 -12.06
C LYS A 351 -8.79 21.47 -12.84
N ILE A 352 -8.24 21.85 -14.00
CA ILE A 352 -8.81 22.89 -14.86
C ILE A 352 -10.24 22.52 -15.27
N GLN A 353 -10.46 21.29 -15.71
CA GLN A 353 -11.78 20.83 -16.13
C GLN A 353 -12.81 20.90 -14.99
N ILE A 354 -12.44 20.46 -13.78
CA ILE A 354 -13.32 20.55 -12.59
C ILE A 354 -13.59 22.02 -12.23
N GLU A 355 -12.59 22.89 -12.31
CA GLU A 355 -12.76 24.32 -12.03
C GLU A 355 -13.67 25.01 -13.06
N GLU A 356 -13.68 24.56 -14.31
CA GLU A 356 -14.55 25.08 -15.38
C GLU A 356 -16.00 24.58 -15.28
N VAL A 357 -16.22 23.29 -15.03
CA VAL A 357 -17.56 22.69 -15.07
C VAL A 357 -18.22 22.52 -13.69
N GLY A 358 -17.45 22.56 -12.61
CA GLY A 358 -17.87 22.20 -11.25
C GLY A 358 -17.89 20.69 -11.00
N ILE A 359 -17.79 20.28 -9.73
CA ILE A 359 -17.58 18.87 -9.36
C ILE A 359 -18.74 17.96 -9.76
N HIS A 360 -19.99 18.38 -9.56
CA HIS A 360 -21.18 17.57 -9.88
C HIS A 360 -21.26 17.21 -11.35
N LYS A 361 -21.02 18.19 -12.24
CA LYS A 361 -21.00 17.94 -13.70
C LYS A 361 -19.81 17.06 -14.08
N PHE A 362 -18.66 17.28 -13.46
CA PHE A 362 -17.46 16.51 -13.74
C PHE A 362 -17.64 15.02 -13.42
N ILE A 363 -18.15 14.69 -12.23
CA ILE A 363 -18.39 13.30 -11.83
C ILE A 363 -19.76 12.77 -12.29
N ARG A 364 -20.57 13.59 -12.96
CA ARG A 364 -21.92 13.26 -13.48
C ARG A 364 -22.90 12.76 -12.41
N PHE A 365 -22.81 13.33 -11.20
CA PHE A 365 -23.60 12.93 -10.04
C PHE A 365 -24.44 14.09 -9.49
N SER A 366 -25.74 13.85 -9.34
CA SER A 366 -26.70 14.85 -8.83
C SER A 366 -26.94 14.76 -7.32
N GLY A 367 -26.43 13.72 -6.64
CA GLY A 367 -26.51 13.59 -5.19
C GLY A 367 -25.38 14.35 -4.49
N SER A 368 -25.25 14.15 -3.18
CA SER A 368 -24.31 14.96 -2.39
C SER A 368 -22.83 14.65 -2.63
N VAL A 369 -22.01 15.69 -2.73
CA VAL A 369 -20.56 15.59 -2.90
C VAL A 369 -19.83 16.25 -1.72
N MET A 370 -18.99 15.47 -1.06
CA MET A 370 -18.16 15.88 0.07
C MET A 370 -16.70 16.08 -0.37
N GLY A 371 -16.13 17.23 -0.04
CA GLY A 371 -14.73 17.56 -0.27
C GLY A 371 -13.90 17.40 1.00
N ASP A 372 -12.74 16.76 0.88
CA ASP A 372 -11.73 16.72 1.95
C ASP A 372 -10.33 17.12 1.45
N CYS A 373 -9.46 17.51 2.38
CA CYS A 373 -8.08 17.89 2.06
C CYS A 373 -7.19 16.69 1.69
N GLY A 374 -7.62 15.46 1.99
CA GLY A 374 -6.85 14.25 1.73
C GLY A 374 -5.66 14.07 2.68
N ALA A 375 -5.89 14.14 3.99
CA ALA A 375 -4.84 14.12 5.03
C ALA A 375 -3.85 12.94 4.97
N PHE A 376 -4.25 11.82 4.38
CA PHE A 376 -3.33 10.71 4.10
C PHE A 376 -2.19 11.10 3.15
N GLY A 377 -2.40 12.09 2.27
CA GLY A 377 -1.42 12.58 1.30
C GLY A 377 -0.28 13.39 1.94
N TYR A 378 -0.59 14.18 2.97
CA TYR A 378 0.37 15.03 3.68
C TYR A 378 0.66 14.57 5.12
N ILE A 379 0.33 13.32 5.46
CA ILE A 379 0.53 12.76 6.81
C ILE A 379 1.98 12.88 7.34
N LYS A 380 2.96 12.92 6.43
CA LYS A 380 4.40 13.01 6.73
C LYS A 380 4.92 14.43 6.85
N GLU A 381 4.13 15.42 6.44
CA GLU A 381 4.48 16.82 6.64
C GLU A 381 4.38 17.17 8.12
N GLU A 382 5.10 18.22 8.53
CA GLU A 382 5.06 18.71 9.91
C GLU A 382 3.73 19.41 10.21
N VAL A 383 3.22 20.13 9.22
CA VAL A 383 1.93 20.82 9.22
C VAL A 383 1.22 20.60 7.89
N PRO A 384 -0.12 20.66 7.84
CA PRO A 384 -0.86 20.61 6.58
C PRO A 384 -0.39 21.70 5.60
N PRO A 385 -0.28 21.41 4.29
CA PRO A 385 0.27 22.34 3.30
C PRO A 385 -0.74 23.39 2.82
N TYR A 386 -1.90 23.49 3.46
CA TYR A 386 -3.02 24.33 3.07
C TYR A 386 -3.38 25.29 4.19
N ASN A 387 -3.93 26.45 3.82
CA ASN A 387 -4.53 27.37 4.78
C ASN A 387 -6.05 27.38 4.64
N THR A 388 -6.73 27.85 5.68
CA THR A 388 -8.19 27.81 5.81
C THR A 388 -8.90 28.56 4.68
N GLU A 389 -8.42 29.76 4.31
CA GLU A 389 -9.06 30.60 3.28
C GLU A 389 -8.99 29.94 1.90
N GLU A 390 -7.83 29.38 1.53
CA GLU A 390 -7.66 28.63 0.28
C GLU A 390 -8.66 27.47 0.18
N ILE A 391 -8.87 26.74 1.26
CA ILE A 391 -9.76 25.56 1.26
C ILE A 391 -11.23 25.96 1.20
N LEU A 392 -11.64 27.01 1.91
CA LEU A 392 -13.01 27.54 1.84
C LEU A 392 -13.34 28.00 0.41
N GLU A 393 -12.46 28.79 -0.20
CA GLU A 393 -12.59 29.23 -1.60
C GLU A 393 -12.62 28.05 -2.57
N TYR A 394 -11.75 27.07 -2.36
CA TYR A 394 -11.69 25.86 -3.18
C TYR A 394 -13.02 25.10 -3.16
N TYR A 395 -13.58 24.82 -1.98
CA TYR A 395 -14.85 24.09 -1.88
C TYR A 395 -16.01 24.87 -2.51
N GLN A 396 -16.07 26.18 -2.29
CA GLN A 396 -17.10 27.04 -2.86
C GLN A 396 -17.00 27.18 -4.37
N ARG A 397 -15.79 27.38 -4.91
CA ARG A 397 -15.55 27.57 -6.35
C ARG A 397 -15.89 26.32 -7.14
N ILE A 398 -15.52 25.15 -6.62
CA ILE A 398 -15.76 23.88 -7.28
C ILE A 398 -17.22 23.40 -7.12
N GLY A 399 -17.92 23.90 -6.09
CA GLY A 399 -19.32 23.62 -5.85
C GLY A 399 -19.56 22.31 -5.12
N PHE A 400 -18.84 22.07 -4.02
CA PHE A 400 -19.11 20.97 -3.10
C PHE A 400 -20.35 21.25 -2.23
N ASP A 401 -21.07 20.22 -1.80
CA ASP A 401 -22.17 20.34 -0.82
C ASP A 401 -21.65 20.36 0.62
N TYR A 402 -20.57 19.61 0.86
CA TYR A 402 -19.91 19.49 2.16
C TYR A 402 -18.41 19.76 2.03
N GLY A 403 -17.86 20.54 2.97
CA GLY A 403 -16.43 20.85 3.01
C GLY A 403 -15.82 20.53 4.36
N VAL A 404 -14.84 19.64 4.38
CA VAL A 404 -14.17 19.18 5.61
C VAL A 404 -13.03 20.13 5.99
N SER A 405 -12.98 20.54 7.26
CA SER A 405 -11.92 21.39 7.80
C SER A 405 -10.54 20.71 7.73
N ILE A 406 -9.47 21.50 7.75
CA ILE A 406 -8.10 20.98 7.62
C ILE A 406 -7.70 20.22 8.88
N ASP A 407 -7.38 18.94 8.75
CA ASP A 407 -6.93 18.09 9.86
C ASP A 407 -5.50 17.59 9.69
N HIS A 408 -4.94 17.08 10.79
CA HIS A 408 -3.70 16.34 10.79
C HIS A 408 -3.85 14.99 11.50
N LEU A 409 -3.86 13.90 10.72
CA LEU A 409 -4.09 12.55 11.22
C LEU A 409 -3.17 12.18 12.41
N ILE A 410 -3.79 11.75 13.51
CA ILE A 410 -3.12 11.17 14.68
C ILE A 410 -3.14 9.65 14.52
N VAL A 411 -2.35 9.21 13.55
CA VAL A 411 -2.20 7.80 13.23
C VAL A 411 -0.73 7.48 13.08
N GLY A 412 -0.36 6.22 13.24
CA GLY A 412 1.02 5.86 13.16
C GLY A 412 1.92 6.42 14.27
N SER A 413 3.21 6.58 13.92
CA SER A 413 4.27 7.17 14.73
C SER A 413 3.89 8.56 15.24
N PHE A 414 2.84 9.14 14.67
CA PHE A 414 2.32 10.44 15.02
C PHE A 414 1.30 10.40 16.18
N ALA A 415 1.00 9.22 16.74
CA ALA A 415 0.29 9.09 18.02
C ALA A 415 1.22 8.98 19.23
N GLU A 416 2.51 9.22 19.04
CA GLU A 416 3.45 9.35 20.16
C GLU A 416 3.18 10.65 20.92
N SER A 417 3.42 10.60 22.24
CA SER A 417 3.28 11.75 23.14
C SER A 417 4.19 12.90 22.67
N GLY A 418 3.67 14.11 22.70
CA GLY A 418 4.30 15.33 22.20
C GLY A 418 3.97 15.63 20.72
N VAL A 419 3.79 14.61 19.87
CA VAL A 419 3.38 14.81 18.47
C VAL A 419 1.86 14.80 18.35
N ARG A 420 1.19 13.87 19.03
CA ARG A 420 -0.27 13.74 18.96
C ARG A 420 -0.98 14.96 19.53
N GLU A 421 -0.49 15.53 20.63
CA GLU A 421 -1.09 16.72 21.26
C GLU A 421 -0.94 17.93 20.34
N LYS A 422 0.22 18.13 19.70
CA LYS A 422 0.42 19.19 18.70
C LYS A 422 -0.52 19.05 17.51
N ARG A 423 -0.66 17.84 16.95
CA ARG A 423 -1.58 17.59 15.83
C ARG A 423 -3.04 17.75 16.23
N TYR A 424 -3.39 17.36 17.44
CA TYR A 424 -4.71 17.53 18.02
C TYR A 424 -5.05 19.01 18.17
N GLU A 425 -4.22 19.79 18.85
CA GLU A 425 -4.38 21.24 19.03
C GLU A 425 -4.43 21.97 17.68
N LEU A 426 -3.55 21.63 16.75
CA LEU A 426 -3.55 22.20 15.40
C LEU A 426 -4.85 21.88 14.66
N THR A 427 -5.35 20.65 14.75
CA THR A 427 -6.61 20.25 14.10
C THR A 427 -7.81 21.01 14.70
N ILE A 428 -7.84 21.19 16.03
CA ILE A 428 -8.88 21.98 16.71
C ILE A 428 -8.79 23.46 16.29
N SER A 429 -7.60 24.06 16.28
CA SER A 429 -7.39 25.46 15.90
C SER A 429 -7.78 25.70 14.44
N ASN A 430 -7.42 24.80 13.53
CA ASN A 430 -7.85 24.86 12.14
C ASN A 430 -9.37 24.76 12.01
N ALA A 431 -10.03 23.89 12.78
CA ALA A 431 -11.48 23.76 12.75
C ALA A 431 -12.18 25.02 13.29
N GLU A 432 -11.66 25.64 14.35
CA GLU A 432 -12.16 26.91 14.88
C GLU A 432 -12.02 28.05 13.85
N GLU A 433 -10.84 28.21 13.25
CA GLU A 433 -10.63 29.20 12.19
C GLU A 433 -11.56 28.95 11.00
N PHE A 434 -11.74 27.67 10.61
CA PHE A 434 -12.57 27.27 9.48
C PHE A 434 -14.04 27.64 9.68
N ILE A 435 -14.62 27.35 10.85
CA ILE A 435 -16.04 27.67 11.10
C ILE A 435 -16.26 29.17 11.26
N GLN A 436 -15.33 29.89 11.90
CA GLN A 436 -15.43 31.36 12.03
C GLN A 436 -15.38 32.04 10.67
N LYS A 437 -14.41 31.66 9.82
CA LYS A 437 -14.29 32.21 8.45
C LYS A 437 -15.44 31.76 7.55
N HIS A 438 -15.95 30.54 7.72
CA HIS A 438 -17.13 30.05 7.00
C HIS A 438 -18.37 30.89 7.33
N GLN A 439 -18.65 31.12 8.61
CA GLN A 439 -19.80 31.91 9.08
C GLN A 439 -19.69 33.40 8.74
N ALA A 440 -18.48 33.97 8.78
CA ALA A 440 -18.23 35.35 8.37
C ALA A 440 -18.32 35.55 6.84
N GLY A 441 -18.05 34.49 6.07
CA GLY A 441 -18.14 34.48 4.62
C GLY A 441 -19.53 34.10 4.10
N ALA A 442 -19.78 34.37 2.82
CA ALA A 442 -21.01 33.96 2.14
C ALA A 442 -20.89 32.56 1.51
N TYR A 443 -20.37 31.58 2.27
CA TYR A 443 -20.14 30.21 1.81
C TYR A 443 -21.43 29.38 1.87
N LYS A 444 -21.74 28.64 0.80
CA LYS A 444 -23.00 27.89 0.64
C LYS A 444 -22.92 26.43 1.04
N PHE A 445 -21.72 25.84 1.00
CA PHE A 445 -21.52 24.45 1.40
C PHE A 445 -21.64 24.30 2.91
N THR A 446 -22.03 23.12 3.39
CA THR A 446 -22.08 22.84 4.84
C THR A 446 -20.68 22.48 5.35
N PRO A 447 -20.15 23.16 6.37
CA PRO A 447 -18.85 22.85 6.94
C PRO A 447 -18.92 21.55 7.77
N ILE A 448 -17.88 20.72 7.67
CA ILE A 448 -17.69 19.52 8.51
C ILE A 448 -16.41 19.70 9.31
N GLY A 449 -16.53 19.69 10.63
CA GLY A 449 -15.37 19.73 11.51
C GLY A 449 -14.68 18.37 11.57
N ALA A 450 -13.44 18.30 11.10
CA ALA A 450 -12.62 17.09 11.15
C ALA A 450 -12.05 16.85 12.55
N VAL A 451 -12.56 15.85 13.25
CA VAL A 451 -12.17 15.50 14.62
C VAL A 451 -11.11 14.42 14.61
N GLN A 452 -10.01 14.64 15.33
CA GLN A 452 -8.95 13.66 15.57
C GLN A 452 -8.83 13.34 17.07
N GLY A 453 -8.24 12.21 17.40
CA GLY A 453 -7.99 11.77 18.76
C GLY A 453 -7.25 10.43 18.79
N TRP A 454 -6.84 9.98 19.97
CA TRP A 454 -6.10 8.72 20.16
C TRP A 454 -6.72 7.79 21.20
N ASN A 455 -7.71 8.25 21.96
CA ASN A 455 -8.46 7.48 22.96
C ASN A 455 -9.90 8.01 23.08
N PRO A 456 -10.83 7.28 23.73
CA PRO A 456 -12.22 7.72 23.87
C PRO A 456 -12.38 9.13 24.44
N GLU A 457 -11.58 9.50 25.43
CA GLU A 457 -11.67 10.78 26.12
C GLU A 457 -11.28 11.96 25.22
N SER A 458 -10.18 11.84 24.46
CA SER A 458 -9.74 12.89 23.53
C SER A 458 -10.76 13.12 22.41
N TYR A 459 -11.34 12.04 21.86
CA TYR A 459 -12.43 12.19 20.88
C TYR A 459 -13.65 12.87 21.50
N ALA A 460 -14.10 12.45 22.69
CA ALA A 460 -15.27 13.05 23.35
C ALA A 460 -15.06 14.54 23.64
N GLN A 461 -13.88 14.93 24.13
CA GLN A 461 -13.52 16.32 24.40
C GLN A 461 -13.49 17.16 23.12
N ALA A 462 -12.87 16.66 22.04
CA ALA A 462 -12.86 17.36 20.76
C ALA A 462 -14.27 17.52 20.20
N VAL A 463 -15.10 16.46 20.21
CA VAL A 463 -16.49 16.55 19.75
C VAL A 463 -17.28 17.60 20.53
N LYS A 464 -17.14 17.61 21.87
CA LYS A 464 -17.79 18.62 22.71
C LYS A 464 -17.36 20.03 22.30
N ALA A 465 -16.06 20.28 22.14
CA ALA A 465 -15.55 21.58 21.71
C ALA A 465 -16.08 21.99 20.33
N TYR A 466 -16.22 21.06 19.38
CA TYR A 466 -16.70 21.37 18.03
C TYR A 466 -18.17 21.75 18.02
N ILE A 467 -18.99 21.10 18.87
CA ILE A 467 -20.38 21.47 19.07
C ILE A 467 -20.47 22.88 19.68
N GLU A 468 -19.63 23.19 20.68
CA GLU A 468 -19.56 24.52 21.30
C GLU A 468 -19.09 25.60 20.31
N MET A 469 -18.22 25.27 19.35
CA MET A 469 -17.82 26.15 18.24
C MET A 469 -18.95 26.41 17.23
N GLY A 470 -20.03 25.63 17.26
CA GLY A 470 -21.18 25.76 16.35
C GLY A 470 -21.18 24.82 15.16
N TYR A 471 -20.39 23.73 15.17
CA TYR A 471 -20.49 22.69 14.14
C TYR A 471 -21.75 21.84 14.35
N GLU A 472 -22.61 21.81 13.34
CA GLU A 472 -23.74 20.86 13.25
C GLU A 472 -23.34 19.55 12.56
N TYR A 473 -22.18 19.48 11.91
CA TYR A 473 -21.67 18.28 11.26
C TYR A 473 -20.18 18.11 11.59
N ILE A 474 -19.83 16.96 12.13
CA ILE A 474 -18.46 16.57 12.49
C ILE A 474 -18.09 15.25 11.80
N GLY A 475 -16.80 15.03 11.57
CA GLY A 475 -16.28 13.79 10.99
C GLY A 475 -15.10 13.24 11.79
N LEU A 476 -15.21 11.99 12.25
CA LEU A 476 -14.15 11.34 13.03
C LEU A 476 -13.09 10.75 12.10
N GLY A 477 -11.90 11.34 12.12
CA GLY A 477 -10.72 10.91 11.38
C GLY A 477 -9.90 9.86 12.14
N GLY A 478 -8.89 9.27 11.49
CA GLY A 478 -7.96 8.35 12.15
C GLY A 478 -8.47 6.94 12.45
N LEU A 479 -9.77 6.65 12.23
CA LEU A 479 -10.41 5.40 12.65
C LEU A 479 -10.46 4.27 11.61
N ALA A 480 -10.02 4.51 10.38
CA ALA A 480 -10.18 3.57 9.26
C ALA A 480 -9.63 2.15 9.55
N ARG A 481 -8.53 2.06 10.32
CA ARG A 481 -7.88 0.78 10.70
C ARG A 481 -8.19 0.33 12.13
N THR A 482 -8.90 1.15 12.91
CA THR A 482 -9.18 0.92 14.33
C THR A 482 -10.15 -0.23 14.53
N PRO A 483 -9.88 -1.25 15.37
CA PRO A 483 -10.80 -2.35 15.65
C PRO A 483 -12.20 -1.88 16.07
N THR A 484 -13.24 -2.66 15.76
CA THR A 484 -14.62 -2.20 15.98
C THR A 484 -14.90 -1.94 17.45
N GLN A 485 -14.35 -2.75 18.35
CA GLN A 485 -14.56 -2.56 19.79
C GLN A 485 -14.03 -1.21 20.26
N GLU A 486 -12.86 -0.78 19.79
CA GLU A 486 -12.29 0.53 20.15
C GLU A 486 -13.12 1.69 19.60
N ILE A 487 -13.64 1.56 18.37
CA ILE A 487 -14.59 2.54 17.81
C ILE A 487 -15.85 2.63 18.68
N LEU A 488 -16.36 1.51 19.19
CA LEU A 488 -17.53 1.51 20.07
C LEU A 488 -17.25 2.25 21.39
N GLU A 489 -16.08 2.07 21.99
CA GLU A 489 -15.73 2.81 23.22
C GLU A 489 -15.61 4.32 22.95
N ILE A 490 -15.04 4.72 21.81
CA ILE A 490 -15.01 6.12 21.37
C ILE A 490 -16.42 6.68 21.20
N LEU A 491 -17.29 5.96 20.48
CA LEU A 491 -18.66 6.39 20.23
C LEU A 491 -19.49 6.48 21.53
N LYS A 492 -19.28 5.55 22.47
CA LYS A 492 -19.91 5.62 23.81
C LYS A 492 -19.46 6.84 24.62
N ALA A 493 -18.18 7.21 24.53
CA ALA A 493 -17.66 8.40 25.19
C ALA A 493 -18.19 9.70 24.56
N ILE A 494 -18.41 9.71 23.24
CA ILE A 494 -19.01 10.84 22.51
C ILE A 494 -20.51 10.96 22.79
N HIS A 495 -21.22 9.84 22.96
CA HIS A 495 -22.67 9.76 23.05
C HIS A 495 -23.34 10.81 23.97
N PRO A 496 -22.85 11.09 25.20
CA PRO A 496 -23.47 12.07 26.10
C PRO A 496 -23.40 13.52 25.63
N HIS A 497 -22.55 13.83 24.65
CA HIS A 497 -22.33 15.18 24.13
C HIS A 497 -23.17 15.49 22.88
N LEU A 498 -23.76 14.46 22.25
CA LEU A 498 -24.52 14.64 21.02
C LEU A 498 -25.81 15.42 21.27
N THR A 499 -26.15 16.31 20.34
CA THR A 499 -27.44 17.02 20.33
C THR A 499 -28.33 16.47 19.21
N PRO A 500 -29.65 16.76 19.21
CA PRO A 500 -30.52 16.38 18.09
C PRO A 500 -30.01 16.88 16.73
N ASN A 501 -29.31 18.02 16.67
CA ASN A 501 -28.85 18.61 15.41
C ASN A 501 -27.45 18.12 14.98
N THR A 502 -26.73 17.40 15.84
CA THR A 502 -25.37 16.96 15.55
C THR A 502 -25.36 15.80 14.56
N ARG A 503 -24.83 16.01 13.36
CA ARG A 503 -24.49 14.94 12.41
C ARG A 503 -23.05 14.49 12.65
N MET A 504 -22.80 13.19 12.56
CA MET A 504 -21.49 12.57 12.76
C MET A 504 -21.14 11.62 11.61
N HIS A 505 -19.99 11.84 10.98
CA HIS A 505 -19.41 11.03 9.92
C HIS A 505 -18.26 10.15 10.45
N LEU A 506 -18.15 8.88 10.00
CA LEU A 506 -16.98 8.05 10.25
C LEU A 506 -16.11 7.92 9.00
N PHE A 507 -14.90 8.48 9.03
CA PHE A 507 -14.00 8.42 7.88
C PHE A 507 -13.36 7.03 7.71
N GLY A 508 -13.57 6.42 6.53
CA GLY A 508 -12.97 5.16 6.11
C GLY A 508 -13.50 3.90 6.81
N VAL A 509 -14.63 3.98 7.54
CA VAL A 509 -15.19 2.87 8.33
C VAL A 509 -16.50 2.35 7.72
N GLY A 510 -16.41 1.34 6.84
CA GLY A 510 -17.58 0.65 6.26
C GLY A 510 -17.73 -0.79 6.75
N ARG A 511 -18.39 -1.00 7.91
CA ARG A 511 -18.56 -2.33 8.54
C ARG A 511 -20.02 -2.68 8.72
N LEU A 512 -20.59 -3.47 7.79
CA LEU A 512 -22.02 -3.81 7.78
C LEU A 512 -22.51 -4.38 9.11
N ASN A 513 -21.76 -5.30 9.73
CA ASN A 513 -22.16 -5.92 10.99
C ASN A 513 -22.21 -4.95 12.19
N ALA A 514 -21.61 -3.76 12.07
CA ALA A 514 -21.58 -2.72 13.09
C ALA A 514 -22.54 -1.56 12.80
N VAL A 515 -23.17 -1.52 11.62
CA VAL A 515 -24.09 -0.42 11.22
C VAL A 515 -25.19 -0.18 12.25
N PRO A 516 -25.93 -1.18 12.76
CA PRO A 516 -27.00 -0.93 13.72
C PRO A 516 -26.50 -0.26 15.00
N VAL A 517 -25.39 -0.72 15.57
CA VAL A 517 -24.82 -0.17 16.80
C VAL A 517 -24.16 1.20 16.58
N PHE A 518 -23.49 1.42 15.45
CA PHE A 518 -22.94 2.73 15.08
C PHE A 518 -24.05 3.77 14.95
N ARG A 519 -25.14 3.42 14.27
CA ARG A 519 -26.32 4.28 14.16
C ARG A 519 -26.94 4.57 15.53
N HIS A 520 -27.09 3.54 16.37
CA HIS A 520 -27.63 3.70 17.74
C HIS A 520 -26.80 4.67 18.58
N LEU A 521 -25.48 4.65 18.42
CA LEU A 521 -24.54 5.55 19.10
C LEU A 521 -24.37 6.91 18.39
N GLY A 522 -25.18 7.22 17.38
CA GLY A 522 -25.28 8.55 16.78
C GLY A 522 -24.47 8.79 15.52
N VAL A 523 -23.93 7.75 14.88
CA VAL A 523 -23.29 7.88 13.56
C VAL A 523 -24.37 8.10 12.49
N THR A 524 -24.26 9.20 11.76
CA THR A 524 -25.21 9.59 10.70
C THR A 524 -24.67 9.38 9.28
N SER A 525 -23.36 9.14 9.13
CA SER A 525 -22.78 8.82 7.82
C SER A 525 -21.40 8.17 7.94
N PHE A 526 -20.93 7.57 6.86
CA PHE A 526 -19.58 6.99 6.75
C PHE A 526 -19.16 6.92 5.28
N ASP A 527 -17.85 6.81 5.03
CA ASP A 527 -17.32 6.49 3.71
C ASP A 527 -16.59 5.14 3.67
N SER A 528 -16.63 4.47 2.53
CA SER A 528 -15.81 3.29 2.29
C SER A 528 -15.68 2.90 0.82
N ALA A 529 -14.44 2.74 0.35
CA ALA A 529 -14.12 2.10 -0.93
C ALA A 529 -13.85 0.59 -0.81
N SER A 530 -14.05 0.00 0.38
CA SER A 530 -13.75 -1.41 0.65
C SER A 530 -14.48 -2.40 -0.28
N PRO A 531 -15.82 -2.35 -0.46
CA PRO A 531 -16.53 -3.31 -1.32
C PRO A 531 -16.05 -3.25 -2.78
N LEU A 532 -15.87 -2.03 -3.29
CA LEU A 532 -15.32 -1.74 -4.61
C LEU A 532 -13.92 -2.36 -4.77
N ARG A 533 -12.96 -2.00 -3.91
CA ARG A 533 -11.55 -2.39 -4.04
C ARG A 533 -11.31 -3.88 -3.79
N LYS A 534 -12.12 -4.54 -2.95
CA LYS A 534 -12.03 -5.99 -2.73
C LYS A 534 -12.17 -6.79 -4.02
N ALA A 535 -12.87 -6.26 -5.03
CA ALA A 535 -13.02 -6.93 -6.32
C ALA A 535 -11.68 -7.26 -7.02
N TRP A 536 -10.60 -6.52 -6.75
CA TRP A 536 -9.27 -6.80 -7.29
C TRP A 536 -8.14 -6.90 -6.25
N LEU A 537 -8.35 -6.46 -5.01
CA LEU A 537 -7.36 -6.61 -3.94
C LEU A 537 -7.51 -7.90 -3.14
N ASP A 538 -8.71 -8.47 -3.05
CA ASP A 538 -8.93 -9.72 -2.33
C ASP A 538 -8.69 -10.93 -3.23
N SER A 539 -7.94 -11.91 -2.71
CA SER A 539 -7.63 -13.11 -3.46
C SER A 539 -8.78 -14.14 -3.52
N ALA A 540 -9.69 -14.09 -2.54
CA ALA A 540 -10.66 -15.14 -2.23
C ALA A 540 -12.10 -14.65 -2.06
N ALA A 541 -12.32 -13.39 -1.63
CA ALA A 541 -13.63 -12.82 -1.31
C ALA A 541 -13.88 -11.55 -2.14
N ASN A 542 -13.93 -11.72 -3.46
CA ASN A 542 -13.95 -10.60 -4.41
C ASN A 542 -15.23 -10.50 -5.23
N TYR A 543 -16.15 -11.46 -5.13
CA TYR A 543 -17.55 -11.34 -5.55
C TYR A 543 -18.47 -11.50 -4.33
N HIS A 544 -19.33 -10.52 -4.07
CA HIS A 544 -20.21 -10.49 -2.88
C HIS A 544 -21.65 -10.84 -3.24
N THR A 545 -22.38 -11.46 -2.31
CA THR A 545 -23.80 -11.79 -2.46
C THR A 545 -24.65 -11.19 -1.35
N ILE A 546 -25.98 -11.15 -1.58
CA ILE A 546 -26.95 -10.49 -0.69
C ILE A 546 -27.04 -11.18 0.68
N ASP A 547 -26.87 -12.50 0.71
CA ASP A 547 -26.83 -13.38 1.89
C ASP A 547 -25.50 -13.31 2.66
N GLY A 548 -24.60 -12.39 2.29
CA GLY A 548 -23.32 -12.18 2.96
C GLY A 548 -22.23 -13.19 2.61
N LYS A 549 -22.50 -14.19 1.77
CA LYS A 549 -21.47 -15.07 1.23
C LYS A 549 -20.56 -14.31 0.26
N THR A 550 -19.33 -14.79 0.12
CA THR A 550 -18.36 -14.22 -0.82
C THR A 550 -17.64 -15.32 -1.58
N TYR A 551 -17.29 -15.05 -2.82
CA TYR A 551 -16.68 -16.01 -3.73
C TYR A 551 -15.40 -15.45 -4.36
N ALA A 552 -14.55 -16.36 -4.82
CA ALA A 552 -13.33 -16.04 -5.54
C ALA A 552 -13.61 -16.06 -7.05
N ALA A 553 -13.42 -14.91 -7.69
CA ALA A 553 -13.46 -14.75 -9.14
C ALA A 553 -12.37 -15.59 -9.82
N ILE A 554 -12.74 -16.19 -10.96
CA ILE A 554 -11.94 -17.14 -11.73
C ILE A 554 -10.83 -16.38 -12.45
N ARG A 555 -9.57 -16.74 -12.18
CA ARG A 555 -8.40 -16.00 -12.68
C ARG A 555 -8.00 -16.46 -14.07
N ILE A 556 -8.18 -15.59 -15.06
CA ILE A 556 -7.75 -15.85 -16.44
C ILE A 556 -6.88 -14.67 -16.92
N PRO A 557 -5.56 -14.68 -16.64
CA PRO A 557 -4.65 -13.63 -17.08
C PRO A 557 -4.53 -13.59 -18.62
N LYS A 558 -4.32 -12.39 -19.20
CA LYS A 558 -4.06 -12.23 -20.63
C LYS A 558 -2.65 -12.74 -20.96
N VAL A 559 -2.50 -13.61 -21.95
CA VAL A 559 -1.18 -14.10 -22.38
C VAL A 559 -0.40 -13.04 -23.15
N ASP A 560 -1.05 -12.35 -24.09
CA ASP A 560 -0.44 -11.28 -24.90
C ASP A 560 -0.41 -9.90 -24.19
N GLY A 561 -0.56 -9.88 -22.86
CA GLY A 561 -0.53 -8.67 -22.03
C GLY A 561 0.81 -8.42 -21.33
N SER A 562 0.95 -7.27 -20.68
CA SER A 562 2.09 -6.93 -19.81
C SER A 562 2.10 -7.68 -18.46
N GLY A 563 1.38 -8.81 -18.37
CA GLY A 563 1.21 -9.59 -17.16
C GLY A 563 2.52 -10.22 -16.70
N VAL A 564 3.06 -9.73 -15.58
CA VAL A 564 4.32 -10.22 -14.97
C VAL A 564 4.34 -11.74 -14.77
N ARG A 565 3.18 -12.35 -14.48
CA ARG A 565 3.06 -13.80 -14.26
C ARG A 565 3.25 -14.61 -15.55
N ILE A 566 2.60 -14.21 -16.64
CA ILE A 566 2.77 -14.86 -17.95
C ILE A 566 4.18 -14.66 -18.47
N LYS A 567 4.72 -13.43 -18.38
CA LYS A 567 6.09 -13.14 -18.78
C LYS A 567 7.11 -14.06 -18.10
N ARG A 568 6.96 -14.28 -16.79
CA ARG A 568 7.82 -15.21 -16.02
C ARG A 568 7.67 -16.67 -16.43
N LEU A 569 6.46 -17.11 -16.80
CA LEU A 569 6.23 -18.49 -17.26
C LEU A 569 6.97 -18.77 -18.57
N LEU A 570 6.88 -17.81 -19.50
CA LEU A 570 7.58 -17.86 -20.78
C LEU A 570 9.10 -17.79 -20.59
N GLU A 571 9.59 -16.87 -19.74
CA GLU A 571 11.02 -16.75 -19.42
C GLU A 571 11.59 -18.00 -18.71
N ALA A 572 10.77 -18.69 -17.91
CA ALA A 572 11.16 -19.90 -17.21
C ALA A 572 11.02 -21.18 -18.05
N GLY A 573 10.51 -21.10 -19.29
CA GLY A 573 10.31 -22.25 -20.17
C GLY A 573 9.29 -23.27 -19.66
N VAL A 574 8.39 -22.88 -18.74
CA VAL A 574 7.39 -23.78 -18.13
C VAL A 574 6.32 -24.19 -19.14
N SER A 575 5.98 -23.29 -20.05
CA SER A 575 5.06 -23.52 -21.15
C SER A 575 5.37 -22.51 -22.26
N ASP A 576 5.06 -22.87 -23.50
CA ASP A 576 5.18 -21.98 -24.65
C ASP A 576 3.95 -21.05 -24.79
N ARG A 577 4.12 -19.99 -25.58
CA ARG A 577 3.07 -18.98 -25.78
C ARG A 577 1.84 -19.56 -26.49
N GLU A 578 2.01 -20.50 -27.41
CA GLU A 578 0.91 -21.10 -28.16
C GLU A 578 0.01 -21.93 -27.23
N THR A 579 0.63 -22.76 -26.37
CA THR A 579 -0.07 -23.54 -25.35
C THR A 579 -0.85 -22.65 -24.38
N LEU A 580 -0.22 -21.60 -23.84
CA LEU A 580 -0.90 -20.67 -22.93
C LEU A 580 -2.06 -19.94 -23.62
N ASN A 581 -1.88 -19.49 -24.86
CA ASN A 581 -2.94 -18.85 -25.65
C ASN A 581 -4.11 -19.80 -25.90
N ARG A 582 -3.84 -21.07 -26.18
CA ARG A 582 -4.87 -22.09 -26.36
C ARG A 582 -5.65 -22.32 -25.07
N LEU A 583 -4.96 -22.49 -23.93
CA LEU A 583 -5.61 -22.70 -22.62
C LEU A 583 -6.43 -21.50 -22.17
N GLU A 584 -5.92 -20.29 -22.40
CA GLU A 584 -6.65 -19.05 -22.15
C GLU A 584 -7.96 -18.99 -22.96
N LYS A 585 -7.89 -19.21 -24.28
CA LYS A 585 -9.06 -19.22 -25.17
C LYS A 585 -10.06 -20.29 -24.76
N ASN A 586 -9.58 -21.50 -24.46
CA ASN A 586 -10.42 -22.61 -24.00
C ASN A 586 -11.10 -22.28 -22.68
N ALA A 587 -10.41 -21.70 -21.71
CA ALA A 587 -10.99 -21.31 -20.42
C ALA A 587 -12.10 -20.26 -20.59
N LEU A 588 -11.86 -19.21 -21.39
CA LEU A 588 -12.87 -18.18 -21.67
C LEU A 588 -14.08 -18.74 -22.41
N HIS A 589 -13.85 -19.56 -23.43
CA HIS A 589 -14.92 -20.20 -24.19
C HIS A 589 -15.75 -21.14 -23.30
N THR A 590 -15.10 -22.02 -22.54
CA THR A 590 -15.76 -23.01 -21.68
C THR A 590 -16.60 -22.35 -20.60
N LEU A 591 -16.12 -21.26 -19.98
CA LEU A 591 -16.92 -20.49 -19.03
C LEU A 591 -18.21 -19.95 -19.64
N ARG A 592 -18.17 -19.44 -20.87
CA ARG A 592 -19.35 -18.92 -21.57
C ARG A 592 -20.31 -20.03 -21.96
N GLU A 593 -19.79 -21.17 -22.41
CA GLU A 593 -20.60 -22.35 -22.70
C GLU A 593 -21.25 -22.93 -21.43
N PHE A 594 -20.53 -22.93 -20.31
CA PHE A 594 -21.06 -23.27 -18.98
C PHE A 594 -22.18 -22.32 -18.56
N ASP A 595 -21.98 -21.01 -18.71
CA ASP A 595 -23.01 -20.01 -18.41
C ASP A 595 -24.28 -20.22 -19.26
N ALA A 596 -24.11 -20.62 -20.52
CA ALA A 596 -25.19 -20.99 -21.42
C ALA A 596 -25.81 -22.38 -21.15
N GLY A 597 -25.31 -23.16 -20.17
CA GLY A 597 -25.81 -24.50 -19.84
C GLY A 597 -25.42 -25.59 -20.83
N ARG A 598 -24.41 -25.36 -21.68
CA ARG A 598 -23.97 -26.28 -22.75
C ARG A 598 -22.83 -27.21 -22.33
N VAL A 599 -22.13 -26.90 -21.25
CA VAL A 599 -21.02 -27.71 -20.71
C VAL A 599 -21.25 -27.99 -19.22
N SER A 600 -20.81 -29.16 -18.76
CA SER A 600 -20.95 -29.57 -17.35
C SER A 600 -19.96 -28.84 -16.42
N LEU A 601 -20.27 -28.85 -15.12
CA LEU A 601 -19.41 -28.31 -14.06
C LEU A 601 -18.03 -28.98 -14.06
N GLU A 602 -17.97 -30.31 -14.11
CA GLU A 602 -16.71 -31.06 -14.09
C GLU A 602 -15.83 -30.73 -15.29
N SER A 603 -16.40 -30.73 -16.50
CA SER A 603 -15.66 -30.38 -17.71
C SER A 603 -15.14 -28.94 -17.68
N THR A 604 -15.90 -28.02 -17.09
CA THR A 604 -15.46 -26.63 -16.90
C THR A 604 -14.32 -26.53 -15.91
N LEU A 605 -14.41 -27.21 -14.76
CA LEU A 605 -13.37 -27.24 -13.75
C LEU A 605 -12.06 -27.81 -14.30
N ASP A 606 -12.13 -28.89 -15.08
CA ASP A 606 -10.95 -29.51 -15.70
C ASP A 606 -10.19 -28.51 -16.59
N VAL A 607 -10.91 -27.76 -17.44
CA VAL A 607 -10.30 -26.74 -18.31
C VAL A 607 -9.68 -25.60 -17.51
N LEU A 608 -10.36 -25.13 -16.45
CA LEU A 608 -9.84 -24.06 -15.60
C LEU A 608 -8.60 -24.48 -14.82
N LEU A 609 -8.60 -25.71 -14.28
CA LEU A 609 -7.49 -26.24 -13.49
C LEU A 609 -6.28 -26.56 -14.36
N ALA A 610 -6.47 -26.95 -15.61
CA ALA A 610 -5.36 -27.11 -16.56
C ALA A 610 -4.61 -25.79 -16.80
N LEU A 611 -5.33 -24.66 -16.91
CA LEU A 611 -4.70 -23.34 -16.99
C LEU A 611 -4.06 -22.95 -15.65
N ASP A 612 -4.78 -23.11 -14.54
CA ASP A 612 -4.30 -22.71 -13.21
C ASP A 612 -3.04 -23.47 -12.79
N GLU A 613 -2.95 -24.76 -13.16
CA GLU A 613 -1.77 -25.60 -12.95
C GLU A 613 -0.50 -25.00 -13.57
N LEU A 614 -0.61 -24.44 -14.77
CA LEU A 614 0.51 -23.77 -15.43
C LEU A 614 0.77 -22.39 -14.85
N LEU A 615 -0.27 -21.68 -14.41
CA LEU A 615 -0.10 -20.36 -13.81
C LEU A 615 0.66 -20.44 -12.47
N GLU A 616 0.60 -21.55 -11.76
CA GLU A 616 1.17 -21.80 -10.44
C GLU A 616 2.72 -21.91 -10.42
N LEU A 617 3.41 -20.83 -10.78
CA LEU A 617 4.80 -20.62 -10.36
C LEU A 617 4.84 -19.95 -8.98
N PRO A 618 5.57 -20.50 -7.99
CA PRO A 618 5.82 -19.78 -6.76
C PRO A 618 6.73 -18.57 -7.04
N ARG A 619 6.61 -17.54 -6.19
CA ARG A 619 7.28 -16.24 -6.39
C ARG A 619 8.81 -16.33 -6.40
N ASN A 620 9.37 -17.45 -5.94
CA ASN A 620 10.79 -17.80 -5.89
C ASN A 620 11.24 -18.74 -7.02
N GLY A 621 10.35 -19.11 -7.97
CA GLY A 621 10.66 -20.01 -9.09
C GLY A 621 10.84 -21.49 -8.73
N LYS A 622 10.82 -21.87 -7.45
CA LYS A 622 10.96 -23.26 -6.98
C LYS A 622 9.59 -23.87 -6.65
N VAL A 623 9.02 -24.63 -7.59
CA VAL A 623 7.74 -25.33 -7.40
C VAL A 623 7.93 -26.47 -6.40
N ASN A 624 7.47 -26.30 -5.15
CA ASN A 624 7.26 -27.42 -4.25
C ASN A 624 5.98 -28.16 -4.68
N PRO A 625 6.05 -29.46 -5.07
CA PRO A 625 4.88 -30.21 -5.52
C PRO A 625 3.73 -30.25 -4.51
N GLN A 626 4.03 -30.36 -3.21
CA GLN A 626 3.02 -30.39 -2.15
C GLN A 626 2.33 -29.03 -1.98
N GLU A 627 3.09 -27.93 -2.08
CA GLU A 627 2.48 -26.59 -2.02
C GLU A 627 1.64 -26.28 -3.25
N LYS A 628 2.10 -26.70 -4.45
CA LYS A 628 1.36 -26.59 -5.70
C LYS A 628 0.04 -27.35 -5.60
N ALA A 629 0.08 -28.62 -5.18
CA ALA A 629 -1.11 -29.44 -4.98
C ALA A 629 -2.09 -28.81 -3.97
N ARG A 630 -1.59 -28.28 -2.85
CA ARG A 630 -2.43 -27.60 -1.84
C ARG A 630 -3.12 -26.34 -2.39
N ARG A 631 -2.44 -25.56 -3.23
CA ARG A 631 -2.99 -24.33 -3.83
C ARG A 631 -4.02 -24.67 -4.91
N LEU A 632 -3.69 -25.62 -5.80
CA LEU A 632 -4.61 -26.13 -6.80
C LEU A 632 -5.87 -26.70 -6.17
N GLY A 633 -5.74 -27.51 -5.11
CA GLY A 633 -6.90 -28.02 -4.38
C GLY A 633 -7.79 -26.91 -3.79
N ARG A 634 -7.19 -25.80 -3.33
CA ARG A 634 -7.94 -24.64 -2.84
C ARG A 634 -8.65 -23.90 -3.96
N HIS A 635 -7.99 -23.64 -5.09
CA HIS A 635 -8.62 -22.99 -6.23
C HIS A 635 -9.73 -23.87 -6.83
N ALA A 636 -9.51 -25.18 -6.93
CA ALA A 636 -10.51 -26.14 -7.36
C ALA A 636 -11.77 -26.06 -6.48
N GLN A 637 -11.61 -26.05 -5.16
CA GLN A 637 -12.74 -25.87 -4.25
C GLN A 637 -13.45 -24.53 -4.45
N MET A 638 -12.70 -23.42 -4.52
CA MET A 638 -13.27 -22.08 -4.69
C MET A 638 -14.02 -21.92 -6.02
N TYR A 639 -13.47 -22.45 -7.12
CA TYR A 639 -14.10 -22.40 -8.44
C TYR A 639 -15.32 -23.31 -8.50
N ARG A 640 -15.27 -24.50 -7.87
CA ARG A 640 -16.42 -25.40 -7.76
C ARG A 640 -17.57 -24.73 -7.02
N GLU A 641 -17.32 -24.19 -5.82
CA GLU A 641 -18.34 -23.49 -5.02
C GLU A 641 -19.01 -22.36 -5.82
N LEU A 642 -18.21 -21.56 -6.54
CA LEU A 642 -18.72 -20.47 -7.38
C LEU A 642 -19.58 -20.98 -8.55
N LEU A 643 -19.07 -21.96 -9.30
CA LEU A 643 -19.71 -22.48 -10.52
C LEU A 643 -20.93 -23.34 -10.21
N GLU A 644 -20.95 -24.05 -9.09
CA GLU A 644 -22.10 -24.85 -8.65
C GLU A 644 -23.27 -23.95 -8.22
N GLU A 645 -22.98 -22.90 -7.44
CA GLU A 645 -24.03 -22.04 -6.88
C GLU A 645 -24.52 -20.94 -7.84
N GLN A 646 -23.70 -20.62 -8.85
CA GLN A 646 -23.96 -19.63 -9.92
C GLN A 646 -24.57 -18.31 -9.39
N PRO A 647 -23.95 -17.66 -8.39
CA PRO A 647 -24.57 -16.53 -7.69
C PRO A 647 -24.85 -15.33 -8.61
N TRP A 648 -24.10 -15.16 -9.70
CA TRP A 648 -24.35 -14.10 -10.69
C TRP A 648 -25.68 -14.26 -11.41
N LYS A 649 -26.17 -15.50 -11.62
CA LYS A 649 -27.49 -15.74 -12.23
C LYS A 649 -28.64 -15.40 -11.30
N LYS A 650 -28.40 -15.39 -9.98
CA LYS A 650 -29.39 -15.07 -8.95
C LYS A 650 -29.39 -13.59 -8.58
N CYS A 651 -28.37 -12.84 -9.00
CA CYS A 651 -28.25 -11.42 -8.68
C CYS A 651 -29.14 -10.58 -9.61
N ASP A 652 -29.84 -9.61 -9.01
CA ASP A 652 -30.74 -8.68 -9.69
C ASP A 652 -30.06 -7.37 -10.12
N CYS A 653 -28.73 -7.29 -10.06
CA CYS A 653 -28.03 -6.09 -10.48
C CYS A 653 -27.83 -6.08 -12.01
N VAL A 654 -27.90 -4.89 -12.61
CA VAL A 654 -27.78 -4.66 -14.06
C VAL A 654 -26.51 -5.32 -14.62
N ILE A 655 -25.38 -5.20 -13.92
CA ILE A 655 -24.11 -5.78 -14.36
C ILE A 655 -24.21 -7.31 -14.50
N CYS A 656 -24.70 -8.01 -13.47
CA CYS A 656 -24.82 -9.48 -13.53
C CYS A 656 -25.81 -9.92 -14.61
N GLN A 657 -26.90 -9.16 -14.80
CA GLN A 657 -27.91 -9.44 -15.82
C GLN A 657 -27.38 -9.24 -17.26
N GLU A 658 -26.54 -8.22 -17.48
CA GLU A 658 -26.03 -7.89 -18.81
C GLU A 658 -24.82 -8.73 -19.23
N ILE A 659 -23.85 -8.93 -18.32
CA ILE A 659 -22.57 -9.57 -18.68
C ILE A 659 -22.43 -11.01 -18.16
N GLY A 660 -23.40 -11.49 -17.39
CA GLY A 660 -23.45 -12.88 -16.90
C GLY A 660 -22.16 -13.29 -16.20
N ILE A 661 -21.61 -14.44 -16.60
CA ILE A 661 -20.39 -14.99 -16.00
C ILE A 661 -19.15 -14.08 -16.12
N GLU A 662 -19.14 -13.11 -17.05
CA GLU A 662 -17.99 -12.20 -17.24
C GLU A 662 -17.68 -11.38 -15.97
N VAL A 663 -18.67 -11.13 -15.11
CA VAL A 663 -18.48 -10.41 -13.83
C VAL A 663 -17.60 -11.21 -12.85
N VAL A 664 -17.66 -12.53 -12.89
CA VAL A 664 -16.89 -13.42 -12.00
C VAL A 664 -15.56 -13.85 -12.60
N ILE A 665 -15.16 -13.30 -13.74
CA ILE A 665 -13.82 -13.49 -14.32
C ILE A 665 -12.89 -12.38 -13.81
N PHE A 666 -11.79 -12.78 -13.18
CA PHE A 666 -10.72 -11.87 -12.75
C PHE A 666 -9.78 -11.63 -13.93
N ARG A 667 -10.03 -10.56 -14.69
CA ARG A 667 -9.26 -10.22 -15.90
C ARG A 667 -9.53 -8.79 -16.37
N GLY A 668 -8.46 -8.01 -16.59
CA GLY A 668 -8.56 -6.65 -17.13
C GLY A 668 -9.21 -5.65 -16.17
N ASN A 669 -9.17 -4.37 -16.51
CA ASN A 669 -9.77 -3.33 -15.66
C ASN A 669 -11.30 -3.37 -15.70
N ASP A 670 -11.90 -3.48 -16.89
CA ASP A 670 -13.36 -3.39 -17.06
C ASP A 670 -14.16 -4.44 -16.29
N ARG A 671 -13.79 -5.73 -16.37
CA ARG A 671 -14.47 -6.77 -15.57
C ARG A 671 -14.26 -6.57 -14.08
N ASN A 672 -13.01 -6.30 -13.68
CA ASN A 672 -12.67 -6.14 -12.26
C ASN A 672 -13.38 -4.93 -11.64
N ARG A 673 -13.50 -3.82 -12.37
CA ARG A 673 -14.17 -2.61 -11.93
C ARG A 673 -15.69 -2.79 -11.90
N ARG A 674 -16.29 -3.42 -12.92
CA ARG A 674 -17.71 -3.80 -12.92
C ARG A 674 -18.06 -4.74 -11.76
N ARG A 675 -17.22 -5.72 -11.45
CA ARG A 675 -17.37 -6.54 -10.23
C ARG A 675 -17.28 -5.69 -8.96
N GLY A 676 -16.41 -4.68 -8.93
CA GLY A 676 -16.38 -3.70 -7.86
C GLY A 676 -17.69 -2.92 -7.74
N PHE A 677 -18.27 -2.46 -8.84
CA PHE A 677 -19.58 -1.77 -8.85
C PHE A 677 -20.71 -2.69 -8.41
N HIS A 678 -20.67 -3.97 -8.77
CA HIS A 678 -21.56 -5.01 -8.24
C HIS A 678 -21.41 -5.16 -6.72
N ASN A 679 -20.19 -5.29 -6.21
CA ASN A 679 -19.96 -5.41 -4.77
C ASN A 679 -20.46 -4.17 -4.01
N THR A 680 -20.27 -2.96 -4.56
CA THR A 680 -20.83 -1.73 -3.99
C THR A 680 -22.35 -1.75 -3.99
N TYR A 681 -22.99 -2.24 -5.06
CA TYR A 681 -24.45 -2.43 -5.11
C TYR A 681 -24.94 -3.39 -4.03
N ILE A 682 -24.30 -4.55 -3.89
CA ILE A 682 -24.64 -5.53 -2.85
C ILE A 682 -24.43 -4.95 -1.45
N PHE A 683 -23.31 -4.26 -1.22
CA PHE A 683 -23.03 -3.58 0.05
C PHE A 683 -24.12 -2.56 0.39
N TYR A 684 -24.52 -1.72 -0.57
CA TYR A 684 -25.53 -0.69 -0.35
C TYR A 684 -26.93 -1.27 -0.12
N LYS A 685 -27.29 -2.33 -0.86
CA LYS A 685 -28.52 -3.08 -0.62
C LYS A 685 -28.52 -3.69 0.77
N ARG A 686 -27.37 -4.27 1.18
CA ARG A 686 -27.15 -4.84 2.52
C ARG A 686 -27.18 -3.79 3.63
N PHE A 687 -26.67 -2.60 3.36
CA PHE A 687 -26.75 -1.47 4.27
C PHE A 687 -28.20 -1.00 4.46
N ASN A 688 -28.95 -0.82 3.36
CA ASN A 688 -30.31 -0.30 3.42
C ASN A 688 -31.32 -1.21 4.13
N ALA A 689 -31.24 -2.54 4.00
CA ALA A 689 -32.17 -3.38 4.77
C ALA A 689 -31.79 -3.49 6.25
N LEU A 690 -30.51 -3.30 6.64
CA LEU A 690 -30.14 -3.13 8.06
C LEU A 690 -30.78 -1.87 8.66
N LEU A 691 -30.83 -0.77 7.92
CA LEU A 691 -31.51 0.46 8.37
C LEU A 691 -33.02 0.26 8.55
N LYS A 692 -33.62 -0.63 7.76
CA LYS A 692 -35.05 -1.00 7.83
C LYS A 692 -35.35 -2.11 8.86
N GLY A 693 -34.35 -2.57 9.62
CA GLY A 693 -34.50 -3.64 10.61
C GLY A 693 -34.70 -5.04 10.01
N ARG A 694 -34.40 -5.25 8.73
CA ARG A 694 -34.50 -6.57 8.06
C ARG A 694 -33.16 -7.30 8.15
N ARG A 695 -33.19 -8.60 8.48
CA ARG A 695 -32.03 -9.51 8.36
C ARG A 695 -32.02 -10.16 6.97
N TYR A 696 -30.82 -10.50 6.47
CA TYR A 696 -30.62 -11.17 5.19
C TYR A 696 -30.69 -12.68 5.34
#